data_AF-B8B4L4-F1
#
_entry.id   AF-B8B4L4-F1
#
_cell.length_a   1.000
_cell.length_b   1.000
_cell.length_c   1.000
_cell.angle_alpha   90.00
_cell.angle_beta   90.00
_cell.angle_gamma   90.00
#
_symmetry.space_group_name_H-M   'P 1'
#
loop_
_entity.id
_entity.type
_entity.pdbx_description
1 polymer ?
#
loop_
_entity_poly.entity_id
_entity_poly.type
_entity_poly.pdbx_seq_one_letter_code
_entity_poly.pdbx_strand_id
1 'polypeptide(L)'
;MARRRAAAAVVMVVAVVAVAVAKECTNIPTQLSSHTVRARLQSSSAAEWRWREEYFHGDHLNPTDEAAWMDLMPLAAASASEFDWAMLYRSLKGAAVAGDEGGGGGGGGFGFLEEVSLHDVRLDMDGGGDGVYGRAQQTNLEYLLLLEVDRLVWSFRTQAGLPAPGKPYGGWEGPDVELRGHFVGHYLSAAAKMWASTHNGTLAGKMAAVVDALHDCQAAAGTGYLSAFPAEFFDRFEAIRPVWAPYYTIHKARNATQSICISTMAMNLICSCKCLNEIMQGLLDQHTVAGNGKALGMVVAMADYFAGRVRSVIQRYTIERHWTSLNEETGGMNDVLYQLKTEAFGAGSSFRQACFLGLLAVQADSLSGFHANTHIPVVIGGQMRYEVTGDPLYKEIATFFMDIVNSSHSYATGGTSVSEFWSNPKHLAEALTTETEESCTTYNMLKVSRHLFRWTKEIAYADYYERALINGVLSIQRGRDPGVMIYMLPQGPGRSKAVSYHGWGTQYNSFWCCYGTGIESFSKLGDSIYFEQKGDKPGLYIIQYIPSTFNWRTAGLTVTQQVKPLSSSDQYLQVSLSISAAKTNGQYATLNVRIPSWTSMNGAKATLNDKDLQLASPGTFLTISKQWDSGDDHLLLQFPINLRTEAIKDDRPQVASLNAILFGPFLLAGLTTGDWDAKTGGAATAASDWITPVPASYNSQLVTLTQESGGKTMLLSTVNDTSLAMLERPEGAGGTDAAVRATFRVVPPGSRAELRQRAGAGAGEGAARLKVAAATIEPFGLPGTAVSNGLAVVRAGNSSSTLFNVVPGLDGKPGSVSLELGSKPGCFLVAGAGAKVHVGCRTRGGAAAAAAAGFEQAASFAQAEPLRRYHAISFFASGVRRSFLLEPLFTLRDEFYTIYFNLAA
;
A
#
# COMPACT_ATOMS: atom_id res chain seq x y z
N MET A 1 21.33 56.55 6.04
CA MET A 1 20.92 55.18 6.42
C MET A 1 19.42 54.91 6.24
N ALA A 2 18.51 55.77 6.72
CA ALA A 2 17.04 55.53 6.72
C ALA A 2 16.46 54.91 5.43
N ARG A 3 16.75 55.47 4.23
CA ARG A 3 16.24 54.94 2.95
C ARG A 3 16.61 53.47 2.67
N ARG A 4 17.77 52.96 3.14
CA ARG A 4 18.12 51.53 3.02
C ARG A 4 17.35 50.64 3.99
N ARG A 5 17.00 51.14 5.19
CA ARG A 5 16.10 50.41 6.12
C ARG A 5 14.66 50.40 5.60
N ALA A 6 14.19 51.49 4.99
CA ALA A 6 12.89 51.52 4.32
C ALA A 6 12.83 50.52 3.15
N ALA A 7 13.85 50.48 2.28
CA ALA A 7 13.91 49.49 1.19
C ALA A 7 13.94 48.04 1.71
N ALA A 8 14.73 47.74 2.74
CA ALA A 8 14.76 46.40 3.34
C ALA A 8 13.42 46.01 4.00
N ALA A 9 12.75 46.96 4.67
CA ALA A 9 11.42 46.75 5.24
C ALA A 9 10.36 46.53 4.15
N VAL A 10 10.39 47.29 3.05
CA VAL A 10 9.50 47.09 1.91
C VAL A 10 9.75 45.73 1.24
N VAL A 11 11.00 45.29 1.08
CA VAL A 11 11.31 43.95 0.53
C VAL A 11 10.85 42.84 1.48
N MET A 12 11.01 42.99 2.80
CA MET A 12 10.44 42.04 3.78
C MET A 12 8.90 42.02 3.74
N VAL A 13 8.25 43.18 3.67
CA VAL A 13 6.79 43.27 3.60
C VAL A 13 6.28 42.70 2.27
N VAL A 14 6.93 42.98 1.14
CA VAL A 14 6.57 42.38 -0.16
C VAL A 14 6.81 40.87 -0.16
N ALA A 15 7.86 40.35 0.49
CA ALA A 15 8.05 38.90 0.61
C ALA A 15 6.98 38.24 1.51
N VAL A 16 6.66 38.83 2.67
CA VAL A 16 5.62 38.32 3.59
C VAL A 16 4.23 38.46 2.99
N VAL A 17 3.94 39.55 2.29
CA VAL A 17 2.67 39.76 1.56
C VAL A 17 2.59 38.83 0.35
N ALA A 18 3.67 38.60 -0.41
CA ALA A 18 3.65 37.61 -1.48
C ALA A 18 3.38 36.19 -0.95
N VAL A 19 3.95 35.81 0.20
CA VAL A 19 3.65 34.53 0.87
C VAL A 19 2.21 34.48 1.42
N ALA A 20 1.63 35.61 1.83
CA ALA A 20 0.23 35.68 2.27
C ALA A 20 -0.78 35.69 1.11
N VAL A 21 -0.49 36.38 0.02
CA VAL A 21 -1.33 36.56 -1.18
C VAL A 21 -1.20 35.36 -2.13
N ALA A 22 -0.07 34.65 -2.16
CA ALA A 22 0.01 33.33 -2.79
C ALA A 22 -0.97 32.31 -2.16
N LYS A 23 -1.53 32.61 -0.98
CA LYS A 23 -2.58 31.83 -0.32
C LYS A 23 -4.02 32.18 -0.78
N GLU A 24 -4.17 33.05 -1.78
CA GLU A 24 -5.47 33.32 -2.44
C GLU A 24 -5.96 32.17 -3.35
N CYS A 25 -5.18 31.08 -3.46
CA CYS A 25 -5.73 29.75 -3.75
C CYS A 25 -6.54 29.24 -2.53
N THR A 26 -7.73 29.80 -2.31
CA THR A 26 -8.58 29.68 -1.10
C THR A 26 -9.27 28.32 -0.94
N ASN A 27 -8.49 27.23 -0.85
CA ASN A 27 -9.00 25.94 -0.43
C ASN A 27 -9.09 25.85 1.11
N ILE A 28 -10.26 26.20 1.67
CA ILE A 28 -10.65 25.76 3.02
C ILE A 28 -11.14 24.30 2.89
N PRO A 29 -10.55 23.32 3.61
CA PRO A 29 -10.94 21.91 3.47
C PRO A 29 -12.41 21.66 3.86
N THR A 30 -13.28 21.51 2.85
CA THR A 30 -14.67 21.08 3.08
C THR A 30 -14.71 19.57 3.31
N GLN A 31 -15.54 19.09 4.24
CA GLN A 31 -15.73 17.64 4.47
C GLN A 31 -16.22 16.91 3.21
N LEU A 32 -16.90 17.63 2.31
CA LEU A 32 -17.28 17.15 0.98
C LEU A 32 -16.08 16.77 0.11
N SER A 33 -14.86 17.20 0.36
CA SER A 33 -13.71 16.83 -0.49
C SER A 33 -13.28 15.36 -0.34
N SER A 34 -13.72 14.66 0.70
CA SER A 34 -13.47 13.23 0.96
C SER A 34 -14.40 12.28 0.17
N HIS A 35 -13.89 11.11 -0.26
CA HIS A 35 -14.73 10.02 -0.77
C HIS A 35 -15.51 9.35 0.38
N THR A 36 -14.83 9.06 1.49
CA THR A 36 -15.39 8.46 2.71
C THR A 36 -16.67 9.17 3.16
N VAL A 37 -16.63 10.50 3.24
CA VAL A 37 -17.77 11.33 3.67
C VAL A 37 -18.93 11.27 2.67
N ARG A 38 -18.65 11.26 1.36
CA ARG A 38 -19.71 11.23 0.33
C ARG A 38 -20.41 9.89 0.19
N ALA A 39 -19.65 8.79 0.30
CA ALA A 39 -20.23 7.46 0.34
C ALA A 39 -21.26 7.33 1.48
N ARG A 40 -20.98 7.96 2.64
CA ARG A 40 -21.94 8.08 3.75
C ARG A 40 -23.14 8.96 3.42
N LEU A 41 -22.91 10.14 2.83
CA LEU A 41 -23.98 11.09 2.46
C LEU A 41 -24.95 10.58 1.39
N GLN A 42 -24.59 9.55 0.61
CA GLN A 42 -25.49 8.86 -0.33
C GLN A 42 -26.16 7.60 0.23
N SER A 43 -25.64 7.01 1.32
CA SER A 43 -26.19 5.79 1.94
C SER A 43 -27.03 6.05 3.21
N SER A 44 -27.01 7.26 3.75
CA SER A 44 -27.81 7.71 4.90
C SER A 44 -29.31 7.81 4.60
N SER A 45 -30.15 7.57 5.61
CA SER A 45 -31.61 7.62 5.46
C SER A 45 -32.21 9.03 5.60
N ALA A 46 -33.44 9.24 5.11
CA ALA A 46 -34.14 10.51 5.25
C ALA A 46 -34.39 10.97 6.71
N ALA A 47 -34.25 10.09 7.70
CA ALA A 47 -34.31 10.45 9.12
C ALA A 47 -33.04 11.18 9.61
N GLU A 48 -31.90 10.97 8.95
CA GLU A 48 -30.64 11.65 9.26
C GLU A 48 -30.54 13.05 8.60
N TRP A 49 -31.58 13.48 7.86
CA TRP A 49 -31.59 14.72 7.09
C TRP A 49 -31.18 15.97 7.87
N ARG A 50 -31.53 16.08 9.17
CA ARG A 50 -31.12 17.21 10.03
C ARG A 50 -29.60 17.39 10.15
N TRP A 51 -28.82 16.32 10.04
CA TRP A 51 -27.35 16.41 10.09
C TRP A 51 -26.74 17.09 8.86
N ARG A 52 -27.50 17.26 7.77
CA ARG A 52 -27.05 18.04 6.60
C ARG A 52 -27.09 19.53 6.89
N GLU A 53 -28.21 20.06 7.37
CA GLU A 53 -28.44 21.51 7.52
C GLU A 53 -27.40 22.16 8.46
N GLU A 54 -27.11 21.54 9.60
CA GLU A 54 -26.21 22.09 10.63
C GLU A 54 -24.74 22.18 10.17
N TYR A 55 -24.32 21.35 9.21
CA TYR A 55 -22.96 21.38 8.63
C TYR A 55 -22.77 22.36 7.46
N PHE A 56 -23.85 22.94 6.90
CA PHE A 56 -23.78 23.80 5.71
C PHE A 56 -23.72 25.31 6.01
N HIS A 57 -23.64 25.71 7.28
CA HIS A 57 -23.74 27.13 7.70
C HIS A 57 -22.47 27.71 8.36
N GLY A 58 -21.32 27.03 8.26
CA GLY A 58 -20.04 27.51 8.80
C GLY A 58 -19.29 28.47 7.87
N ASP A 59 -18.82 29.58 8.46
CA ASP A 59 -17.80 30.53 7.98
C ASP A 59 -18.07 31.37 6.70
N HIS A 60 -18.12 32.69 6.89
CA HIS A 60 -18.13 33.71 5.85
C HIS A 60 -16.84 34.54 5.90
N LEU A 61 -16.26 34.89 4.73
CA LEU A 61 -15.19 35.89 4.62
C LEU A 61 -15.45 36.82 3.42
N ASN A 62 -14.95 38.07 3.52
CA ASN A 62 -15.19 39.14 2.55
C ASN A 62 -14.24 39.07 1.33
N PRO A 63 -14.67 39.60 0.17
CA PRO A 63 -13.85 39.67 -1.05
C PRO A 63 -13.02 40.96 -1.15
N THR A 64 -11.82 40.87 -1.74
CA THR A 64 -11.05 42.00 -2.29
C THR A 64 -10.25 41.56 -3.52
N ASP A 65 -10.11 42.50 -4.47
CA ASP A 65 -9.03 42.64 -5.47
C ASP A 65 -8.81 41.56 -6.55
N GLU A 66 -9.68 41.56 -7.57
CA GLU A 66 -9.46 40.92 -8.88
C GLU A 66 -8.20 41.43 -9.66
N ALA A 67 -7.52 42.47 -9.16
CA ALA A 67 -6.45 43.17 -9.85
C ALA A 67 -5.11 42.41 -9.90
N ALA A 68 -4.83 41.52 -8.94
CA ALA A 68 -3.52 40.89 -8.78
C ALA A 68 -3.07 39.99 -9.95
N TRP A 69 -4.01 39.48 -10.75
CA TRP A 69 -3.73 38.48 -11.78
C TRP A 69 -3.25 39.05 -13.13
N MET A 70 -3.38 40.36 -13.37
CA MET A 70 -2.95 40.95 -14.65
C MET A 70 -1.43 41.20 -14.75
N ASP A 71 -0.74 41.42 -13.64
CA ASP A 71 0.69 41.76 -13.60
C ASP A 71 1.64 40.55 -13.73
N LEU A 72 1.11 39.32 -13.84
CA LEU A 72 1.88 38.08 -13.99
C LEU A 72 1.84 37.47 -15.41
N MET A 73 1.21 38.13 -16.37
CA MET A 73 1.32 37.77 -17.80
C MET A 73 2.66 38.27 -18.38
N PRO A 74 3.47 37.43 -19.05
CA PRO A 74 4.54 37.94 -19.89
C PRO A 74 3.94 38.78 -21.04
N LEU A 75 4.49 39.98 -21.25
CA LEU A 75 3.89 41.05 -22.04
C LEU A 75 3.50 40.64 -23.47
N ALA A 76 2.36 41.17 -23.92
CA ALA A 76 1.74 40.83 -25.20
C ALA A 76 2.56 41.22 -26.43
N ALA A 77 2.49 40.37 -27.45
CA ALA A 77 2.64 40.75 -28.85
C ALA A 77 1.28 40.56 -29.55
N ALA A 78 0.85 41.54 -30.36
CA ALA A 78 -0.54 41.66 -30.78
C ALA A 78 -0.88 40.93 -32.10
N SER A 79 -2.14 40.50 -32.20
CA SER A 79 -2.93 40.34 -33.43
C SER A 79 -2.25 39.67 -34.65
N ALA A 80 -2.37 38.35 -34.75
CA ALA A 80 -2.29 37.61 -36.01
C ALA A 80 -3.26 36.42 -36.01
N SER A 81 -3.64 35.95 -37.20
CA SER A 81 -4.53 34.81 -37.43
C SER A 81 -3.93 33.46 -37.03
N GLU A 82 -4.79 32.50 -36.72
CA GLU A 82 -4.54 31.04 -36.65
C GLU A 82 -3.17 30.60 -36.10
N PHE A 83 -3.12 30.35 -34.80
CA PHE A 83 -1.94 29.85 -34.09
C PHE A 83 -1.59 28.41 -34.51
N ASP A 84 -0.86 28.25 -35.62
CA ASP A 84 -0.32 26.95 -36.04
C ASP A 84 0.81 26.49 -35.11
N TRP A 85 0.41 25.78 -34.06
CA TRP A 85 1.30 25.14 -33.11
C TRP A 85 2.25 24.11 -33.76
N ALA A 86 1.90 23.53 -34.92
CA ALA A 86 2.79 22.61 -35.62
C ALA A 86 3.98 23.33 -36.26
N MET A 87 3.81 24.58 -36.73
CA MET A 87 4.92 25.43 -37.17
C MET A 87 5.86 25.81 -36.04
N LEU A 88 5.34 26.24 -34.88
CA LEU A 88 6.18 26.56 -33.71
C LEU A 88 6.94 25.32 -33.20
N TYR A 89 6.28 24.16 -33.16
CA TYR A 89 6.89 22.89 -32.78
C TYR A 89 8.00 22.45 -33.75
N ARG A 90 7.79 22.61 -35.07
CA ARG A 90 8.84 22.36 -36.09
C ARG A 90 10.01 23.33 -35.96
N SER A 91 9.76 24.60 -35.66
CA SER A 91 10.80 25.61 -35.40
C SER A 91 11.68 25.22 -34.21
N LEU A 92 11.07 24.89 -33.07
CA LEU A 92 11.79 24.41 -31.88
C LEU A 92 12.60 23.14 -32.15
N LYS A 93 12.05 22.20 -32.93
CA LYS A 93 12.75 20.97 -33.32
C LYS A 93 13.94 21.20 -34.28
N GLY A 94 13.94 22.31 -35.02
CA GLY A 94 15.10 22.75 -35.81
C GLY A 94 16.17 23.44 -34.95
N ALA A 95 15.76 24.26 -33.99
CA ALA A 95 16.68 24.99 -33.09
C ALA A 95 17.47 24.04 -32.15
N ALA A 96 16.83 22.97 -31.67
CA ALA A 96 17.43 22.01 -30.73
C ALA A 96 18.56 21.11 -31.30
N VAL A 97 18.96 21.30 -32.57
CA VAL A 97 20.00 20.51 -33.25
C VAL A 97 21.30 21.31 -33.45
N ALA A 98 21.26 22.64 -33.33
CA ALA A 98 22.44 23.51 -33.49
C ALA A 98 23.15 23.75 -32.14
N GLY A 99 23.71 22.69 -31.54
CA GLY A 99 24.16 22.73 -30.13
C GLY A 99 25.44 21.98 -29.76
N ASP A 100 25.88 20.95 -30.51
CA ASP A 100 27.22 20.36 -30.35
C ASP A 100 27.60 19.49 -31.57
N GLU A 101 28.79 19.66 -32.14
CA GLU A 101 29.31 18.84 -33.26
C GLU A 101 30.37 17.85 -32.75
N GLY A 102 29.92 16.67 -32.29
CA GLY A 102 30.78 15.66 -31.63
C GLY A 102 30.78 14.24 -32.23
N GLY A 103 29.85 13.92 -33.12
CA GLY A 103 29.90 12.73 -33.99
C GLY A 103 28.78 11.68 -33.85
N GLY A 104 28.43 11.06 -34.98
CA GLY A 104 28.15 9.61 -34.98
C GLY A 104 26.71 9.09 -34.92
N GLY A 105 25.71 9.79 -35.47
CA GLY A 105 24.51 9.17 -36.07
C GLY A 105 23.72 8.10 -35.28
N GLY A 106 22.74 8.54 -34.48
CA GLY A 106 21.70 7.69 -33.91
C GLY A 106 20.54 8.53 -33.36
N GLY A 107 19.30 8.04 -33.49
CA GLY A 107 18.11 8.77 -33.04
C GLY A 107 17.95 8.78 -31.52
N GLY A 108 18.65 9.69 -30.84
CA GLY A 108 18.69 9.76 -29.37
C GLY A 108 17.37 10.19 -28.72
N GLY A 109 16.77 9.30 -27.93
CA GLY A 109 15.87 9.67 -26.83
C GLY A 109 16.66 10.15 -25.60
N PHE A 110 15.97 10.68 -24.59
CA PHE A 110 16.55 11.35 -23.40
C PHE A 110 17.36 10.45 -22.41
N GLY A 111 17.85 9.28 -22.82
CA GLY A 111 18.74 8.42 -22.01
C GLY A 111 18.09 7.71 -20.82
N PHE A 112 16.76 7.80 -20.70
CA PHE A 112 15.96 7.14 -19.67
C PHE A 112 16.09 5.61 -19.72
N LEU A 113 15.79 4.95 -18.61
CA LEU A 113 15.57 3.51 -18.58
C LEU A 113 14.19 3.17 -19.14
N GLU A 114 14.17 2.10 -19.92
CA GLU A 114 13.00 1.48 -20.51
C GLU A 114 12.41 0.45 -19.54
N GLU A 115 11.09 0.29 -19.60
CA GLU A 115 10.35 -0.62 -18.74
C GLU A 115 10.33 -2.03 -19.34
N VAL A 116 10.63 -3.06 -18.55
CA VAL A 116 10.54 -4.45 -19.04
C VAL A 116 9.09 -4.88 -19.18
N SER A 117 8.82 -5.79 -20.12
CA SER A 117 7.46 -6.32 -20.27
C SER A 117 7.11 -7.28 -19.13
N LEU A 118 5.91 -7.14 -18.56
CA LEU A 118 5.35 -8.14 -17.64
C LEU A 118 5.21 -9.53 -18.29
N HIS A 119 5.18 -9.61 -19.63
CA HIS A 119 5.23 -10.88 -20.37
C HIS A 119 6.53 -11.66 -20.18
N ASP A 120 7.59 -11.00 -19.74
CA ASP A 120 8.92 -11.59 -19.60
C ASP A 120 9.36 -11.80 -18.15
N VAL A 121 8.60 -11.30 -17.16
CA VAL A 121 8.89 -11.44 -15.72
C VAL A 121 7.90 -12.40 -15.07
N ARG A 122 8.37 -13.54 -14.56
CA ARG A 122 7.58 -14.50 -13.78
C ARG A 122 8.02 -14.46 -12.33
N LEU A 123 7.08 -14.31 -11.40
CA LEU A 123 7.38 -14.39 -9.96
C LEU A 123 7.46 -15.85 -9.53
N ASP A 124 8.34 -16.15 -8.58
CA ASP A 124 8.39 -17.47 -7.96
C ASP A 124 7.31 -17.57 -6.86
N MET A 125 6.64 -18.73 -6.80
CA MET A 125 5.60 -19.04 -5.84
C MET A 125 6.15 -19.65 -4.55
N ASP A 126 7.24 -20.41 -4.65
CA ASP A 126 7.83 -21.20 -3.56
C ASP A 126 9.29 -20.81 -3.26
N GLY A 127 9.93 -20.08 -4.18
CA GLY A 127 11.32 -19.64 -4.09
C GLY A 127 11.62 -18.75 -2.89
N GLY A 128 12.16 -19.34 -1.83
CA GLY A 128 13.24 -18.72 -1.06
C GLY A 128 12.92 -17.43 -0.28
N GLY A 129 11.65 -17.08 -0.09
CA GLY A 129 11.25 -15.83 0.58
C GLY A 129 9.85 -15.89 1.18
N ASP A 130 9.46 -17.09 1.65
CA ASP A 130 8.07 -17.45 2.01
C ASP A 130 7.05 -17.11 0.88
N GLY A 131 7.49 -17.07 -0.38
CA GLY A 131 6.64 -16.90 -1.56
C GLY A 131 5.74 -15.66 -1.58
N VAL A 132 5.95 -14.67 -0.70
CA VAL A 132 4.89 -13.71 -0.32
C VAL A 132 4.32 -12.92 -1.52
N TYR A 133 5.18 -12.50 -2.46
CA TYR A 133 4.77 -11.79 -3.67
C TYR A 133 3.96 -12.67 -4.63
N GLY A 134 4.41 -13.91 -4.88
CA GLY A 134 3.67 -14.87 -5.71
C GLY A 134 2.32 -15.22 -5.09
N ARG A 135 2.27 -15.47 -3.77
CA ARG A 135 1.01 -15.74 -3.04
C ARG A 135 0.05 -14.54 -3.08
N ALA A 136 0.55 -13.31 -3.01
CA ALA A 136 -0.27 -12.10 -3.09
C ALA A 136 -0.82 -11.86 -4.51
N GLN A 137 0.00 -12.11 -5.54
CA GLN A 137 -0.41 -12.10 -6.95
C GLN A 137 -1.48 -13.17 -7.22
N GLN A 138 -1.28 -14.40 -6.75
CA GLN A 138 -2.22 -15.51 -6.89
C GLN A 138 -3.56 -15.24 -6.19
N THR A 139 -3.54 -14.73 -4.95
CA THR A 139 -4.75 -14.34 -4.20
C THR A 139 -5.54 -13.25 -4.95
N ASN A 140 -4.86 -12.37 -5.68
CA ASN A 140 -5.49 -11.37 -6.54
C ASN A 140 -6.01 -11.94 -7.87
N LEU A 141 -5.29 -12.89 -8.48
CA LEU A 141 -5.75 -13.61 -9.68
C LEU A 141 -7.04 -14.39 -9.39
N GLU A 142 -7.12 -15.05 -8.24
CA GLU A 142 -8.34 -15.72 -7.76
C GLU A 142 -9.51 -14.74 -7.63
N TYR A 143 -9.28 -13.51 -7.15
CA TYR A 143 -10.32 -12.49 -7.10
C TYR A 143 -10.74 -11.96 -8.49
N LEU A 144 -9.79 -11.70 -9.39
CA LEU A 144 -10.08 -11.29 -10.77
C LEU A 144 -10.83 -12.38 -11.56
N LEU A 145 -10.61 -13.65 -11.21
CA LEU A 145 -11.35 -14.81 -11.74
C LEU A 145 -12.70 -15.04 -11.05
N LEU A 146 -12.88 -14.60 -9.80
CA LEU A 146 -14.16 -14.69 -9.07
C LEU A 146 -15.24 -13.77 -9.68
N LEU A 147 -14.84 -12.58 -10.13
CA LEU A 147 -15.75 -11.55 -10.65
C LEU A 147 -16.47 -11.99 -11.94
N GLU A 148 -17.79 -11.83 -11.97
CA GLU A 148 -18.67 -12.14 -13.10
C GLU A 148 -18.66 -11.01 -14.15
N VAL A 149 -18.48 -11.36 -15.42
CA VAL A 149 -18.41 -10.40 -16.56
C VAL A 149 -19.70 -9.59 -16.66
N ASP A 150 -20.85 -10.25 -16.71
CA ASP A 150 -22.16 -9.60 -16.88
C ASP A 150 -22.49 -8.59 -15.76
N ARG A 151 -21.98 -8.84 -14.55
CA ARG A 151 -22.16 -7.96 -13.39
C ARG A 151 -21.23 -6.75 -13.40
N LEU A 152 -20.01 -6.89 -13.95
CA LEU A 152 -19.10 -5.77 -14.18
C LEU A 152 -19.73 -4.80 -15.21
N VAL A 153 -20.13 -5.32 -16.38
CA VAL A 153 -20.69 -4.47 -17.46
C VAL A 153 -22.17 -4.12 -17.30
N TRP A 154 -22.80 -4.50 -16.18
CA TRP A 154 -24.25 -4.32 -15.95
C TRP A 154 -24.69 -2.87 -16.14
N SER A 155 -24.02 -1.94 -15.43
CA SER A 155 -24.37 -0.52 -15.44
C SER A 155 -24.10 0.14 -16.80
N PHE A 156 -23.09 -0.31 -17.54
CA PHE A 156 -22.80 0.14 -18.91
C PHE A 156 -23.88 -0.31 -19.90
N ARG A 157 -24.31 -1.57 -19.84
CA ARG A 157 -25.39 -2.10 -20.69
C ARG A 157 -26.71 -1.39 -20.42
N THR A 158 -27.07 -1.22 -19.14
CA THR A 158 -28.24 -0.43 -18.74
C THR A 158 -28.18 1.01 -19.26
N GLN A 159 -27.02 1.67 -19.19
CA GLN A 159 -26.81 3.01 -19.72
C GLN A 159 -26.87 3.08 -21.25
N ALA A 160 -26.45 2.03 -21.95
CA ALA A 160 -26.51 1.92 -23.41
C ALA A 160 -27.87 1.42 -23.96
N GLY A 161 -28.86 1.15 -23.09
CA GLY A 161 -30.15 0.58 -23.48
C GLY A 161 -30.08 -0.89 -23.91
N LEU A 162 -29.00 -1.60 -23.58
CA LEU A 162 -28.75 -3.00 -23.92
C LEU A 162 -29.23 -3.95 -22.80
N PRO A 163 -29.56 -5.22 -23.11
CA PRO A 163 -29.95 -6.19 -22.09
C PRO A 163 -28.85 -6.42 -21.04
N ALA A 164 -29.15 -6.13 -19.77
CA ALA A 164 -28.22 -6.24 -18.65
C ALA A 164 -28.55 -7.46 -17.74
N PRO A 165 -28.09 -8.68 -18.08
CA PRO A 165 -28.36 -9.89 -17.29
C PRO A 165 -27.65 -9.86 -15.92
N GLY A 166 -28.22 -10.58 -14.95
CA GLY A 166 -27.67 -10.68 -13.60
C GLY A 166 -28.13 -9.54 -12.67
N LYS A 167 -27.23 -9.11 -11.78
CA LYS A 167 -27.42 -7.99 -10.85
C LYS A 167 -26.12 -7.17 -10.77
N PRO A 168 -26.17 -5.85 -10.57
CA PRO A 168 -24.96 -5.06 -10.33
C PRO A 168 -24.20 -5.53 -9.07
N TYR A 169 -23.03 -4.95 -8.86
CA TYR A 169 -22.31 -5.06 -7.60
C TYR A 169 -22.84 -4.07 -6.56
N GLY A 170 -22.51 -4.30 -5.29
CA GLY A 170 -22.79 -3.35 -4.20
C GLY A 170 -21.67 -2.33 -4.02
N GLY A 171 -21.70 -1.60 -2.90
CA GLY A 171 -20.68 -0.60 -2.61
C GLY A 171 -20.72 0.56 -3.60
N TRP A 172 -19.57 1.05 -4.04
CA TRP A 172 -19.49 2.20 -4.96
C TRP A 172 -19.86 1.86 -6.42
N GLU A 173 -19.99 0.57 -6.75
CA GLU A 173 -20.52 0.06 -8.02
C GLU A 173 -22.06 -0.12 -8.03
N GLY A 174 -22.75 0.31 -6.97
CA GLY A 174 -24.22 0.27 -6.89
C GLY A 174 -24.90 1.07 -8.02
N PRO A 175 -26.08 0.64 -8.51
CA PRO A 175 -26.71 1.24 -9.69
C PRO A 175 -27.12 2.71 -9.48
N ASP A 176 -27.51 3.06 -8.27
CA ASP A 176 -27.88 4.43 -7.87
C ASP A 176 -26.68 5.30 -7.47
N VAL A 177 -25.48 4.70 -7.37
CA VAL A 177 -24.25 5.41 -6.99
C VAL A 177 -23.68 6.10 -8.23
N GLU A 178 -23.41 7.39 -8.14
CA GLU A 178 -22.92 8.18 -9.27
C GLU A 178 -21.44 7.83 -9.64
N LEU A 179 -20.71 7.15 -8.72
CA LEU A 179 -19.34 6.63 -8.90
C LEU A 179 -19.22 5.27 -9.62
N ARG A 180 -20.33 4.61 -9.96
CA ARG A 180 -20.34 3.30 -10.63
C ARG A 180 -19.61 3.29 -11.98
N GLY A 181 -19.12 2.11 -12.37
CA GLY A 181 -18.33 1.87 -13.57
C GLY A 181 -16.83 2.16 -13.42
N HIS A 182 -16.40 2.76 -12.29
CA HIS A 182 -15.00 3.05 -12.04
C HIS A 182 -14.18 1.77 -11.93
N PHE A 183 -14.57 0.85 -11.03
CA PHE A 183 -13.79 -0.34 -10.72
C PHE A 183 -13.66 -1.27 -11.94
N VAL A 184 -14.59 -1.21 -12.89
CA VAL A 184 -14.51 -1.92 -14.17
C VAL A 184 -13.32 -1.43 -15.01
N GLY A 185 -12.99 -0.15 -14.96
CA GLY A 185 -11.77 0.40 -15.56
C GLY A 185 -10.49 -0.13 -14.88
N HIS A 186 -10.43 -0.10 -13.55
CA HIS A 186 -9.32 -0.72 -12.82
C HIS A 186 -9.24 -2.25 -13.04
N TYR A 187 -10.37 -2.94 -13.27
CA TYR A 187 -10.41 -4.35 -13.65
C TYR A 187 -9.79 -4.59 -15.02
N LEU A 188 -10.05 -3.75 -16.02
CA LEU A 188 -9.41 -3.85 -17.34
C LEU A 188 -7.88 -3.73 -17.24
N SER A 189 -7.39 -2.73 -16.49
CA SER A 189 -5.96 -2.53 -16.21
C SER A 189 -5.35 -3.73 -15.48
N ALA A 190 -5.97 -4.14 -14.37
CA ALA A 190 -5.49 -5.24 -13.53
C ALA A 190 -5.51 -6.58 -14.28
N ALA A 191 -6.55 -6.87 -15.06
CA ALA A 191 -6.64 -8.09 -15.82
C ALA A 191 -5.57 -8.16 -16.93
N ALA A 192 -5.30 -7.06 -17.64
CA ALA A 192 -4.22 -7.00 -18.63
C ALA A 192 -2.83 -7.24 -17.99
N LYS A 193 -2.53 -6.52 -16.90
CA LYS A 193 -1.27 -6.64 -16.13
C LYS A 193 -1.09 -8.04 -15.53
N MET A 194 -2.15 -8.62 -14.98
CA MET A 194 -2.14 -9.98 -14.42
C MET A 194 -2.00 -11.05 -15.51
N TRP A 195 -2.70 -10.91 -16.64
CA TRP A 195 -2.56 -11.83 -17.77
C TRP A 195 -1.16 -11.78 -18.37
N ALA A 196 -0.53 -10.62 -18.49
CA ALA A 196 0.86 -10.52 -18.89
C ALA A 196 1.81 -11.18 -17.88
N SER A 197 1.55 -11.03 -16.58
CA SER A 197 2.36 -11.62 -15.49
C SER A 197 2.21 -13.14 -15.32
N THR A 198 1.10 -13.74 -15.77
CA THR A 198 0.74 -15.14 -15.45
C THR A 198 0.36 -16.01 -16.65
N HIS A 199 0.08 -15.40 -17.82
CA HIS A 199 -0.53 -16.04 -18.99
C HIS A 199 -1.83 -16.82 -18.72
N ASN A 200 -2.59 -16.48 -17.67
CA ASN A 200 -3.81 -17.21 -17.33
C ASN A 200 -4.90 -17.10 -18.42
N GLY A 201 -5.14 -18.18 -19.16
CA GLY A 201 -6.09 -18.20 -20.29
C GLY A 201 -7.55 -17.94 -19.91
N THR A 202 -7.96 -18.33 -18.70
CA THR A 202 -9.33 -18.06 -18.20
C THR A 202 -9.54 -16.56 -17.97
N LEU A 203 -8.54 -15.88 -17.42
CA LEU A 203 -8.56 -14.41 -17.27
C LEU A 203 -8.53 -13.71 -18.63
N ALA A 204 -7.77 -14.23 -19.59
CA ALA A 204 -7.74 -13.71 -20.97
C ALA A 204 -9.14 -13.74 -21.61
N GLY A 205 -9.87 -14.85 -21.46
CA GLY A 205 -11.26 -14.96 -21.92
C GLY A 205 -12.20 -13.99 -21.22
N LYS A 206 -12.09 -13.83 -19.89
CA LYS A 206 -12.91 -12.88 -19.12
C LYS A 206 -12.66 -11.43 -19.52
N MET A 207 -11.40 -11.01 -19.62
CA MET A 207 -11.07 -9.61 -19.94
C MET A 207 -11.47 -9.26 -21.39
N ALA A 208 -11.30 -10.19 -22.33
CA ALA A 208 -11.79 -10.01 -23.70
C ALA A 208 -13.33 -9.86 -23.74
N ALA A 209 -14.07 -10.66 -22.98
CA ALA A 209 -15.53 -10.56 -22.90
C ALA A 209 -16.02 -9.24 -22.26
N VAL A 210 -15.27 -8.68 -21.30
CA VAL A 210 -15.55 -7.32 -20.77
C VAL A 210 -15.30 -6.26 -21.85
N VAL A 211 -14.16 -6.32 -22.56
CA VAL A 211 -13.84 -5.37 -23.65
C VAL A 211 -14.88 -5.44 -24.78
N ASP A 212 -15.32 -6.64 -25.16
CA ASP A 212 -16.35 -6.83 -26.19
C ASP A 212 -17.71 -6.26 -25.76
N ALA A 213 -18.14 -6.53 -24.51
CA ALA A 213 -19.39 -5.97 -24.01
C ALA A 213 -19.36 -4.44 -23.85
N LEU A 214 -18.19 -3.85 -23.52
CA LEU A 214 -18.00 -2.39 -23.49
C LEU A 214 -17.99 -1.77 -24.89
N HIS A 215 -17.39 -2.46 -25.87
CA HIS A 215 -17.43 -2.09 -27.28
C HIS A 215 -18.87 -2.00 -27.79
N ASP A 216 -19.69 -3.01 -27.48
CA ASP A 216 -21.09 -3.03 -27.89
C ASP A 216 -21.90 -1.90 -27.23
N CYS A 217 -21.57 -1.52 -25.98
CA CYS A 217 -22.16 -0.35 -25.32
C CYS A 217 -21.77 0.97 -26.00
N GLN A 218 -20.49 1.16 -26.36
CA GLN A 218 -20.04 2.38 -27.05
C GLN A 218 -20.62 2.47 -28.48
N ALA A 219 -20.70 1.33 -29.18
CA ALA A 219 -21.30 1.24 -30.51
C ALA A 219 -22.80 1.57 -30.48
N ALA A 220 -23.54 1.06 -29.49
CA ALA A 220 -24.95 1.42 -29.27
C ALA A 220 -25.14 2.90 -28.92
N ALA A 221 -24.20 3.51 -28.19
CA ALA A 221 -24.20 4.94 -27.87
C ALA A 221 -23.85 5.85 -29.07
N GLY A 222 -23.27 5.31 -30.15
CA GLY A 222 -23.11 5.96 -31.46
C GLY A 222 -22.27 7.25 -31.51
N THR A 223 -21.63 7.65 -30.41
CA THR A 223 -21.07 8.99 -30.18
C THR A 223 -19.60 8.99 -29.74
N GLY A 224 -18.99 7.82 -29.57
CA GLY A 224 -17.68 7.66 -28.92
C GLY A 224 -17.74 7.72 -27.38
N TYR A 225 -18.88 8.11 -26.81
CA TYR A 225 -19.09 8.11 -25.36
C TYR A 225 -19.22 6.69 -24.80
N LEU A 226 -18.53 6.41 -23.69
CA LEU A 226 -18.63 5.16 -22.94
C LEU A 226 -18.53 5.47 -21.44
N SER A 227 -19.59 5.15 -20.69
CA SER A 227 -19.64 5.22 -19.22
C SER A 227 -20.78 4.36 -18.69
N ALA A 228 -20.80 4.11 -17.37
CA ALA A 228 -21.88 3.46 -16.64
C ALA A 228 -23.01 4.44 -16.21
N PHE A 229 -22.89 5.72 -16.56
CA PHE A 229 -23.79 6.81 -16.22
C PHE A 229 -23.99 7.76 -17.43
N PRO A 230 -24.98 8.67 -17.43
CA PRO A 230 -25.32 9.45 -18.62
C PRO A 230 -24.40 10.66 -18.80
N ALA A 231 -24.24 11.11 -20.05
CA ALA A 231 -23.45 12.30 -20.38
C ALA A 231 -23.97 13.61 -19.71
N GLU A 232 -25.21 13.62 -19.21
CA GLU A 232 -25.79 14.68 -18.36
C GLU A 232 -24.94 15.01 -17.11
N PHE A 233 -24.18 14.02 -16.62
CA PHE A 233 -23.24 14.20 -15.51
C PHE A 233 -22.11 15.18 -15.87
N PHE A 234 -21.73 15.27 -17.15
CA PHE A 234 -20.77 16.26 -17.63
C PHE A 234 -21.41 17.63 -17.85
N ASP A 235 -22.66 17.67 -18.29
CA ASP A 235 -23.41 18.92 -18.42
C ASP A 235 -23.53 19.61 -17.03
N ARG A 236 -23.66 18.80 -15.97
CA ARG A 236 -23.58 19.26 -14.56
C ARG A 236 -22.18 19.78 -14.20
N PHE A 237 -21.11 19.03 -14.47
CA PHE A 237 -19.72 19.46 -14.22
C PHE A 237 -19.36 20.80 -14.86
N GLU A 238 -19.65 20.97 -16.15
CA GLU A 238 -19.25 22.14 -16.94
C GLU A 238 -20.10 23.37 -16.57
N ALA A 239 -21.34 23.14 -16.13
CA ALA A 239 -22.18 24.14 -15.47
C ALA A 239 -21.71 24.47 -14.03
N ILE A 240 -20.78 23.71 -13.45
CA ILE A 240 -20.36 23.76 -12.04
C ILE A 240 -21.58 23.53 -11.11
N ARG A 241 -22.27 22.41 -11.36
CA ARG A 241 -23.46 21.95 -10.62
C ARG A 241 -23.19 20.61 -9.93
N PRO A 242 -23.96 20.25 -8.88
CA PRO A 242 -23.76 18.99 -8.16
C PRO A 242 -24.04 17.73 -9.00
N VAL A 243 -23.04 16.86 -9.06
CA VAL A 243 -23.03 15.50 -9.62
C VAL A 243 -21.99 14.75 -8.80
N TRP A 244 -22.31 13.65 -8.08
CA TRP A 244 -21.23 12.87 -7.45
C TRP A 244 -20.47 12.13 -8.53
N ALA A 245 -19.59 12.93 -9.09
CA ALA A 245 -18.36 12.53 -9.65
C ALA A 245 -18.47 12.26 -11.17
N PRO A 246 -17.89 13.17 -11.98
CA PRO A 246 -17.60 12.97 -13.40
C PRO A 246 -16.16 13.34 -13.87
N TYR A 247 -15.13 13.63 -13.03
CA TYR A 247 -13.70 13.62 -13.48
C TYR A 247 -12.50 12.77 -12.75
N TYR A 248 -12.70 11.80 -11.76
CA TYR A 248 -12.25 10.31 -11.36
C TYR A 248 -12.95 8.80 -11.70
N THR A 249 -13.82 8.34 -12.67
CA THR A 249 -14.08 6.96 -13.32
C THR A 249 -13.45 6.53 -14.72
N ILE A 250 -13.22 7.39 -15.75
CA ILE A 250 -12.40 7.28 -17.00
C ILE A 250 -10.91 7.82 -17.04
N HIS A 251 -10.56 9.14 -16.86
CA HIS A 251 -9.21 9.72 -16.50
C HIS A 251 -9.23 11.20 -15.95
N LYS A 252 -8.22 11.59 -15.13
CA LYS A 252 -8.18 12.40 -13.83
C LYS A 252 -7.96 14.04 -14.13
N ALA A 253 -7.58 15.29 -13.61
CA ALA A 253 -6.94 16.30 -12.60
C ALA A 253 -7.70 17.68 -12.26
N ARG A 254 -8.01 18.21 -11.01
CA ARG A 254 -7.90 17.86 -9.51
C ARG A 254 -8.90 18.64 -8.53
N ASN A 255 -9.24 18.11 -7.31
CA ASN A 255 -10.27 18.50 -6.26
C ASN A 255 -10.38 19.97 -5.71
N ALA A 256 -11.49 20.29 -5.01
CA ALA A 256 -12.19 21.60 -5.05
C ALA A 256 -12.08 22.56 -3.86
N THR A 257 -12.43 23.83 -4.12
CA THR A 257 -13.26 24.68 -3.23
C THR A 257 -14.16 25.61 -4.07
N GLN A 258 -15.25 26.06 -3.47
CA GLN A 258 -16.40 26.75 -4.07
C GLN A 258 -16.26 28.27 -3.90
N SER A 259 -16.60 29.08 -4.92
CA SER A 259 -16.69 30.54 -4.76
C SER A 259 -17.95 31.14 -5.39
N ILE A 260 -18.76 31.72 -4.51
CA ILE A 260 -19.63 32.90 -4.71
C ILE A 260 -20.37 33.01 -6.07
N CYS A 261 -21.62 32.55 -6.09
CA CYS A 261 -22.64 33.14 -6.97
C CYS A 261 -23.31 34.31 -6.23
N ILE A 262 -23.30 35.52 -6.81
CA ILE A 262 -24.06 36.68 -6.32
C ILE A 262 -25.17 37.05 -7.31
N SER A 263 -26.38 37.26 -6.78
CA SER A 263 -27.55 37.85 -7.46
C SER A 263 -28.01 37.13 -8.75
N THR A 264 -28.99 36.23 -8.68
CA THR A 264 -30.38 36.60 -8.35
C THR A 264 -31.19 35.43 -7.77
N MET A 265 -32.35 35.73 -7.18
CA MET A 265 -33.20 34.78 -6.43
C MET A 265 -33.82 33.65 -7.27
N ALA A 266 -33.47 32.39 -7.00
CA ALA A 266 -34.40 31.23 -6.94
C ALA A 266 -33.69 29.90 -6.58
N MET A 267 -34.43 29.01 -5.89
CA MET A 267 -34.17 27.58 -5.61
C MET A 267 -32.89 27.16 -4.85
N ASN A 268 -33.12 26.35 -3.80
CA ASN A 268 -32.11 25.65 -3.00
C ASN A 268 -31.47 24.47 -3.79
N LEU A 269 -30.14 24.35 -3.82
CA LEU A 269 -29.38 23.09 -3.99
C LEU A 269 -27.86 23.31 -3.77
N ILE A 270 -27.14 22.44 -3.04
CA ILE A 270 -25.72 22.69 -2.64
C ILE A 270 -24.76 21.49 -2.90
N CYS A 271 -23.69 21.80 -3.66
CA CYS A 271 -22.30 21.26 -3.81
C CYS A 271 -21.86 19.76 -3.70
N SER A 272 -20.81 19.39 -4.48
CA SER A 272 -19.89 18.23 -4.27
C SER A 272 -18.47 18.41 -4.93
N CYS A 273 -17.87 17.76 -5.96
CA CYS A 273 -18.16 16.72 -6.99
C CYS A 273 -16.80 16.15 -7.60
N LYS A 274 -16.69 14.90 -8.17
CA LYS A 274 -15.38 14.11 -8.29
C LYS A 274 -14.97 12.96 -9.38
N CYS A 275 -15.63 12.43 -10.48
CA CYS A 275 -15.43 11.04 -11.16
C CYS A 275 -15.42 10.65 -12.75
N LEU A 276 -14.35 10.87 -13.58
CA LEU A 276 -13.49 10.15 -14.63
C LEU A 276 -11.94 9.72 -14.25
N ASN A 277 -11.42 8.47 -14.02
CA ASN A 277 -10.04 7.98 -13.64
C ASN A 277 -9.57 6.69 -14.39
N GLU A 278 -10.43 5.69 -14.61
CA GLU A 278 -10.07 4.26 -14.67
C GLU A 278 -10.32 3.60 -16.05
N ILE A 279 -11.43 3.90 -16.73
CA ILE A 279 -11.85 3.23 -17.98
C ILE A 279 -10.90 3.50 -19.17
N MET A 280 -10.40 4.73 -19.39
CA MET A 280 -9.52 5.00 -20.54
C MET A 280 -8.13 4.37 -20.36
N GLN A 281 -7.55 4.38 -19.15
CA GLN A 281 -6.31 3.65 -18.90
C GLN A 281 -6.54 2.14 -18.95
N GLY A 282 -7.68 1.64 -18.46
CA GLY A 282 -8.05 0.24 -18.59
C GLY A 282 -8.09 -0.24 -20.05
N LEU A 283 -8.70 0.56 -20.93
CA LEU A 283 -8.72 0.30 -22.37
C LEU A 283 -7.33 0.46 -23.01
N LEU A 284 -6.54 1.45 -22.58
CA LEU A 284 -5.18 1.63 -23.08
C LEU A 284 -4.26 0.47 -22.67
N ASP A 285 -4.35 -0.01 -21.42
CA ASP A 285 -3.62 -1.19 -20.92
C ASP A 285 -4.03 -2.46 -21.68
N GLN A 286 -5.32 -2.64 -21.97
CA GLN A 286 -5.79 -3.72 -22.83
C GLN A 286 -5.20 -3.65 -24.25
N HIS A 287 -4.85 -2.46 -24.74
CA HIS A 287 -4.09 -2.31 -25.98
C HIS A 287 -2.58 -2.53 -25.80
N THR A 288 -1.91 -1.81 -24.90
CA THR A 288 -0.44 -1.77 -24.77
C THR A 288 0.14 -3.03 -24.12
N VAL A 289 -0.59 -3.64 -23.19
CA VAL A 289 -0.18 -4.86 -22.48
C VAL A 289 -0.83 -6.10 -23.10
N ALA A 290 -2.07 -6.01 -23.58
CA ALA A 290 -2.82 -7.15 -24.14
C ALA A 290 -3.06 -7.16 -25.66
N GLY A 291 -2.54 -6.18 -26.41
CA GLY A 291 -2.60 -6.15 -27.87
C GLY A 291 -4.00 -5.95 -28.46
N ASN A 292 -5.00 -5.60 -27.64
CA ASN A 292 -6.38 -5.54 -28.07
C ASN A 292 -6.65 -4.32 -28.96
N GLY A 293 -6.92 -4.57 -30.26
CA GLY A 293 -7.21 -3.52 -31.23
C GLY A 293 -8.57 -2.82 -31.03
N LYS A 294 -9.59 -3.53 -30.52
CA LYS A 294 -10.89 -2.91 -30.20
C LYS A 294 -10.73 -1.88 -29.07
N ALA A 295 -9.95 -2.21 -28.06
CA ALA A 295 -9.70 -1.32 -26.93
C ALA A 295 -9.01 -0.01 -27.35
N LEU A 296 -8.08 -0.05 -28.31
CA LEU A 296 -7.50 1.15 -28.91
C LEU A 296 -8.55 2.00 -29.64
N GLY A 297 -9.41 1.38 -30.46
CA GLY A 297 -10.49 2.08 -31.15
C GLY A 297 -11.43 2.80 -30.18
N MET A 298 -11.80 2.13 -29.08
CA MET A 298 -12.65 2.72 -28.05
C MET A 298 -11.99 3.91 -27.35
N VAL A 299 -10.75 3.77 -26.86
CA VAL A 299 -10.06 4.83 -26.10
C VAL A 299 -9.77 6.07 -26.96
N VAL A 300 -9.49 5.89 -28.26
CA VAL A 300 -9.33 7.01 -29.21
C VAL A 300 -10.68 7.73 -29.41
N ALA A 301 -11.77 7.01 -29.64
CA ALA A 301 -13.10 7.62 -29.79
C ALA A 301 -13.55 8.38 -28.51
N MET A 302 -13.15 7.91 -27.33
CA MET A 302 -13.37 8.62 -26.06
C MET A 302 -12.50 9.88 -25.95
N ALA A 303 -11.22 9.80 -26.32
CA ALA A 303 -10.33 10.95 -26.35
C ALA A 303 -10.83 12.05 -27.30
N ASP A 304 -11.31 11.67 -28.50
CA ASP A 304 -11.88 12.60 -29.48
C ASP A 304 -13.19 13.23 -28.98
N TYR A 305 -14.07 12.44 -28.33
CA TYR A 305 -15.28 12.95 -27.67
C TYR A 305 -14.94 14.01 -26.62
N PHE A 306 -14.01 13.72 -25.69
CA PHE A 306 -13.63 14.67 -24.64
C PHE A 306 -12.84 15.88 -25.19
N ALA A 307 -12.00 15.71 -26.21
CA ALA A 307 -11.32 16.81 -26.88
C ALA A 307 -12.31 17.71 -27.65
N GLY A 308 -13.35 17.14 -28.28
CA GLY A 308 -14.47 17.91 -28.84
C GLY A 308 -15.24 18.68 -27.76
N ARG A 309 -15.52 18.02 -26.64
CA ARG A 309 -16.28 18.59 -25.52
C ARG A 309 -15.54 19.74 -24.81
N VAL A 310 -14.26 19.57 -24.49
CA VAL A 310 -13.38 20.63 -23.94
C VAL A 310 -13.30 21.82 -24.89
N ARG A 311 -13.14 21.60 -26.20
CA ARG A 311 -13.19 22.69 -27.20
C ARG A 311 -14.53 23.44 -27.14
N SER A 312 -15.65 22.74 -27.03
CA SER A 312 -16.98 23.37 -26.91
C SER A 312 -17.14 24.20 -25.62
N VAL A 313 -16.62 23.72 -24.48
CA VAL A 313 -16.61 24.48 -23.21
C VAL A 313 -15.79 25.76 -23.34
N ILE A 314 -14.59 25.68 -23.89
CA ILE A 314 -13.68 26.84 -24.07
C ILE A 314 -14.29 27.85 -25.06
N GLN A 315 -14.94 27.38 -26.14
CA GLN A 315 -15.60 28.24 -27.13
C GLN A 315 -16.91 28.88 -26.64
N ARG A 316 -17.67 28.20 -25.76
CA ARG A 316 -18.94 28.71 -25.20
C ARG A 316 -18.74 29.62 -23.99
N TYR A 317 -17.65 29.40 -23.25
CA TYR A 317 -17.30 30.16 -22.06
C TYR A 317 -15.90 30.76 -22.22
N THR A 318 -14.90 30.26 -21.49
CA THR A 318 -13.48 30.64 -21.64
C THR A 318 -12.56 29.47 -21.24
N ILE A 319 -11.24 29.64 -21.40
CA ILE A 319 -10.26 28.66 -20.90
C ILE A 319 -10.16 28.68 -19.37
N GLU A 320 -10.34 29.84 -18.74
CA GLU A 320 -10.42 29.99 -17.29
C GLU A 320 -11.66 29.26 -16.73
N ARG A 321 -12.81 29.32 -17.43
CA ARG A 321 -13.98 28.52 -17.06
C ARG A 321 -13.71 27.02 -17.13
N HIS A 322 -12.98 26.55 -18.14
CA HIS A 322 -12.54 25.15 -18.21
C HIS A 322 -11.61 24.80 -17.04
N TRP A 323 -10.57 25.58 -16.76
CA TRP A 323 -9.70 25.37 -15.60
C TRP A 323 -10.43 25.47 -14.25
N THR A 324 -11.46 26.30 -14.15
CA THR A 324 -12.34 26.37 -12.96
C THR A 324 -13.15 25.09 -12.79
N SER A 325 -13.61 24.46 -13.88
CA SER A 325 -14.26 23.15 -13.79
C SER A 325 -13.29 22.02 -13.41
N LEU A 326 -12.01 22.12 -13.80
CA LEU A 326 -10.94 21.22 -13.35
C LEU A 326 -10.57 21.36 -11.86
N ASN A 327 -11.30 22.18 -11.08
CA ASN A 327 -11.24 22.16 -9.62
C ASN A 327 -12.17 21.08 -9.01
N GLU A 328 -13.10 20.46 -9.71
CA GLU A 328 -13.69 19.21 -9.20
C GLU A 328 -12.62 18.10 -9.10
N GLU A 329 -12.85 16.99 -8.38
CA GLU A 329 -11.81 15.94 -8.43
C GLU A 329 -11.65 15.44 -9.82
N THR A 330 -10.48 15.86 -10.26
CA THR A 330 -9.78 15.42 -11.40
C THR A 330 -9.29 13.99 -11.10
N GLY A 331 -8.06 13.63 -10.69
CA GLY A 331 -6.67 14.07 -10.36
C GLY A 331 -5.46 13.91 -11.38
N GLY A 332 -5.60 13.44 -12.64
CA GLY A 332 -4.60 13.36 -13.75
C GLY A 332 -5.03 12.74 -15.13
N MET A 333 -5.78 13.42 -16.04
CA MET A 333 -6.18 12.98 -17.41
C MET A 333 -5.08 13.22 -18.45
N ASN A 334 -4.26 14.24 -18.17
CA ASN A 334 -3.04 14.56 -18.87
C ASN A 334 -2.17 13.32 -19.18
N ASP A 335 -2.02 12.39 -18.22
CA ASP A 335 -1.27 11.13 -18.39
C ASP A 335 -1.73 10.31 -19.61
N VAL A 336 -2.97 9.79 -19.62
CA VAL A 336 -3.48 8.93 -20.71
C VAL A 336 -3.49 9.65 -22.06
N LEU A 337 -3.76 10.96 -22.08
CA LEU A 337 -3.73 11.76 -23.32
C LEU A 337 -2.31 11.97 -23.86
N TYR A 338 -1.30 12.08 -22.99
CA TYR A 338 0.11 12.09 -23.41
C TYR A 338 0.59 10.69 -23.86
N GLN A 339 0.12 9.60 -23.25
CA GLN A 339 0.43 8.23 -23.69
C GLN A 339 -0.10 7.94 -25.11
N LEU A 340 -1.29 8.43 -25.46
CA LEU A 340 -1.96 8.17 -26.75
C LEU A 340 -1.27 8.80 -27.97
N LYS A 341 -0.46 9.86 -27.79
CA LYS A 341 0.39 10.48 -28.84
C LYS A 341 -0.33 10.96 -30.13
N THR A 342 -1.65 11.14 -30.10
CA THR A 342 -2.44 11.72 -31.20
C THR A 342 -2.49 13.26 -31.11
N GLU A 343 -3.27 13.92 -31.98
CA GLU A 343 -3.55 15.36 -31.88
C GLU A 343 -4.20 15.76 -30.54
N ALA A 344 -4.76 14.80 -29.79
CA ALA A 344 -5.19 14.97 -28.40
C ALA A 344 -4.06 15.40 -27.43
N PHE A 345 -2.79 15.37 -27.86
CA PHE A 345 -1.66 16.01 -27.16
C PHE A 345 -1.95 17.48 -26.80
N GLY A 346 -2.68 18.22 -27.64
CA GLY A 346 -3.16 19.56 -27.33
C GLY A 346 -4.13 19.59 -26.14
N ALA A 347 -5.08 18.65 -26.10
CA ALA A 347 -6.04 18.51 -25.00
C ALA A 347 -5.36 18.06 -23.69
N GLY A 348 -4.33 17.19 -23.75
CA GLY A 348 -3.50 16.84 -22.58
C GLY A 348 -2.84 18.06 -21.92
N SER A 349 -2.58 19.12 -22.70
CA SER A 349 -2.10 20.41 -22.19
C SER A 349 -3.21 21.34 -21.65
N SER A 350 -4.49 21.06 -21.93
CA SER A 350 -5.64 21.74 -21.29
C SER A 350 -5.89 21.22 -19.87
N PHE A 351 -5.75 19.91 -19.65
CA PHE A 351 -5.86 19.23 -18.34
C PHE A 351 -4.66 19.47 -17.39
N ARG A 352 -3.94 20.60 -17.53
CA ARG A 352 -2.85 20.99 -16.63
C ARG A 352 -3.35 21.92 -15.55
N GLN A 353 -3.10 21.59 -14.28
CA GLN A 353 -3.54 22.42 -13.17
C GLN A 353 -2.42 23.33 -12.64
N ALA A 354 -2.38 24.55 -13.17
CA ALA A 354 -1.38 25.56 -12.85
C ALA A 354 -1.33 25.93 -11.36
N CYS A 355 -2.46 25.97 -10.65
CA CYS A 355 -2.52 26.34 -9.23
C CYS A 355 -1.93 25.30 -8.26
N PHE A 356 -1.67 24.05 -8.70
CA PHE A 356 -0.93 23.06 -7.91
C PHE A 356 0.52 22.93 -8.41
N LEU A 357 0.69 22.69 -9.72
CA LEU A 357 2.01 22.52 -10.32
C LEU A 357 2.87 23.80 -10.24
N GLY A 358 2.24 24.98 -10.15
CA GLY A 358 2.91 26.26 -9.94
C GLY A 358 3.52 26.41 -8.55
N LEU A 359 2.87 25.91 -7.50
CA LEU A 359 3.42 25.91 -6.13
C LEU A 359 4.68 25.03 -6.04
N LEU A 360 4.62 23.85 -6.68
CA LEU A 360 5.77 22.96 -6.80
C LEU A 360 6.88 23.55 -7.70
N ALA A 361 6.52 24.30 -8.76
CA ALA A 361 7.46 24.97 -9.66
C ALA A 361 8.24 26.10 -8.97
N VAL A 362 7.63 26.84 -8.04
CA VAL A 362 8.31 27.86 -7.22
C VAL A 362 8.94 27.29 -5.95
N GLN A 363 9.01 25.95 -5.84
CA GLN A 363 9.58 25.20 -4.73
C GLN A 363 8.98 25.55 -3.35
N ALA A 364 7.65 25.67 -3.28
CA ALA A 364 6.92 25.85 -2.02
C ALA A 364 6.33 24.53 -1.49
N ASP A 365 6.67 24.16 -0.25
CA ASP A 365 5.87 23.16 0.50
C ASP A 365 4.56 23.81 0.93
N SER A 366 3.47 23.32 0.35
CA SER A 366 2.09 23.73 0.64
C SER A 366 1.13 22.57 0.41
N LEU A 367 1.55 21.33 0.74
CA LEU A 367 0.71 20.14 0.55
C LEU A 367 -0.42 20.01 1.59
N SER A 368 -0.26 20.60 2.79
CA SER A 368 -1.25 20.51 3.88
C SER A 368 -2.64 20.95 3.45
N GLY A 369 -3.65 20.11 3.74
CA GLY A 369 -5.05 20.35 3.40
C GLY A 369 -5.47 19.87 2.01
N PHE A 370 -4.54 19.48 1.12
CA PHE A 370 -4.86 18.88 -0.16
C PHE A 370 -5.15 17.36 -0.03
N HIS A 371 -6.16 16.88 -0.77
CA HIS A 371 -6.57 15.46 -0.83
C HIS A 371 -5.53 14.65 -1.62
N ALA A 372 -4.74 13.82 -0.93
CA ALA A 372 -3.46 13.34 -1.45
C ALA A 372 -3.59 12.48 -2.72
N ASN A 373 -4.53 11.52 -2.74
CA ASN A 373 -4.76 10.63 -3.89
C ASN A 373 -5.26 11.40 -5.14
N THR A 374 -5.86 12.58 -4.97
CA THR A 374 -6.17 13.44 -6.12
C THR A 374 -4.95 14.12 -6.71
N HIS A 375 -3.92 14.43 -5.91
CA HIS A 375 -2.83 15.32 -6.31
C HIS A 375 -1.61 14.59 -6.86
N ILE A 376 -1.27 13.42 -6.30
CA ILE A 376 -0.14 12.60 -6.76
C ILE A 376 -0.21 12.31 -8.28
N PRO A 377 -1.36 11.93 -8.89
CA PRO A 377 -1.43 11.74 -10.34
C PRO A 377 -1.41 13.02 -11.18
N VAL A 378 -1.57 14.22 -10.60
CA VAL A 378 -1.29 15.48 -11.31
C VAL A 378 0.20 15.54 -11.62
N VAL A 379 1.01 15.12 -10.63
CA VAL A 379 2.47 15.01 -10.76
C VAL A 379 2.82 13.93 -11.78
N ILE A 380 2.20 12.74 -11.73
CA ILE A 380 2.45 11.65 -12.72
C ILE A 380 2.17 12.12 -14.16
N GLY A 381 1.02 12.77 -14.42
CA GLY A 381 0.76 13.33 -15.74
C GLY A 381 1.69 14.49 -16.12
N GLY A 382 2.31 15.15 -15.14
CA GLY A 382 3.44 16.05 -15.34
C GLY A 382 4.75 15.32 -15.70
N GLN A 383 5.05 14.21 -15.03
CA GLN A 383 6.18 13.33 -15.37
C GLN A 383 6.07 12.80 -16.80
N MET A 384 4.86 12.39 -17.21
CA MET A 384 4.60 11.95 -18.57
C MET A 384 4.67 13.08 -19.60
N ARG A 385 4.37 14.34 -19.22
CA ARG A 385 4.71 15.50 -20.05
C ARG A 385 6.22 15.63 -20.23
N TYR A 386 7.03 15.49 -19.17
CA TYR A 386 8.49 15.53 -19.30
C TYR A 386 8.99 14.41 -20.23
N GLU A 387 8.50 13.18 -20.09
CA GLU A 387 8.91 12.06 -20.96
C GLU A 387 8.56 12.26 -22.44
N VAL A 388 7.44 12.92 -22.75
CA VAL A 388 7.01 13.17 -24.14
C VAL A 388 7.61 14.45 -24.74
N THR A 389 7.93 15.46 -23.92
CA THR A 389 8.32 16.81 -24.41
C THR A 389 9.75 17.23 -24.10
N GLY A 390 10.41 16.62 -23.12
CA GLY A 390 11.71 17.05 -22.61
C GLY A 390 11.67 18.32 -21.74
N ASP A 391 10.49 18.88 -21.44
CA ASP A 391 10.29 20.12 -20.68
C ASP A 391 10.81 20.00 -19.22
N PRO A 392 12.01 20.55 -18.90
CA PRO A 392 12.71 20.23 -17.66
C PRO A 392 11.99 20.75 -16.42
N LEU A 393 11.11 21.75 -16.55
CA LEU A 393 10.29 22.26 -15.46
C LEU A 393 9.48 21.13 -14.79
N TYR A 394 8.99 20.18 -15.59
CA TYR A 394 8.17 19.08 -15.08
C TYR A 394 8.99 17.95 -14.45
N LYS A 395 10.29 17.88 -14.75
CA LYS A 395 11.24 17.07 -13.98
C LYS A 395 11.45 17.68 -12.60
N GLU A 396 11.80 18.96 -12.52
CA GLU A 396 12.07 19.65 -11.26
C GLU A 396 10.85 19.67 -10.32
N ILE A 397 9.64 19.90 -10.85
CA ILE A 397 8.37 19.77 -10.11
C ILE A 397 8.22 18.37 -9.48
N ALA A 398 8.54 17.30 -10.22
CA ALA A 398 8.36 15.93 -9.74
C ALA A 398 9.42 15.52 -8.71
N THR A 399 10.67 15.93 -8.90
CA THR A 399 11.76 15.77 -7.92
C THR A 399 11.39 16.46 -6.61
N PHE A 400 11.07 17.76 -6.69
CA PHE A 400 10.76 18.58 -5.51
C PHE A 400 9.52 18.08 -4.75
N PHE A 401 8.48 17.62 -5.46
CA PHE A 401 7.33 16.96 -4.84
C PHE A 401 7.72 15.70 -4.06
N MET A 402 8.58 14.87 -4.63
CA MET A 402 9.07 13.66 -3.96
C MET A 402 9.91 13.99 -2.72
N ASP A 403 10.73 15.03 -2.78
CA ASP A 403 11.55 15.51 -1.67
C ASP A 403 10.71 16.09 -0.52
N ILE A 404 9.67 16.87 -0.82
CA ILE A 404 8.66 17.28 0.19
C ILE A 404 8.05 16.04 0.84
N VAL A 405 7.45 15.14 0.05
CA VAL A 405 6.71 14.00 0.60
C VAL A 405 7.63 13.14 1.47
N ASN A 406 8.86 12.88 1.02
CA ASN A 406 9.86 12.14 1.80
C ASN A 406 10.29 12.84 3.08
N SER A 407 10.44 14.17 3.09
CA SER A 407 11.01 14.93 4.21
C SER A 407 9.99 15.41 5.25
N SER A 408 8.77 15.77 4.84
CA SER A 408 7.76 16.39 5.71
C SER A 408 6.41 15.65 5.81
N HIS A 409 6.08 14.71 4.91
CA HIS A 409 4.75 14.07 4.88
C HIS A 409 4.70 12.52 4.85
N SER A 410 5.83 11.80 4.88
CA SER A 410 5.85 10.33 4.72
C SER A 410 6.16 9.55 6.01
N TYR A 411 5.33 8.57 6.34
CA TYR A 411 5.50 7.65 7.48
C TYR A 411 6.56 6.56 7.22
N ALA A 412 6.91 5.77 8.24
CA ALA A 412 7.89 4.69 8.13
C ALA A 412 7.46 3.56 7.16
N THR A 413 6.16 3.45 6.84
CA THR A 413 5.61 2.58 5.79
C THR A 413 5.95 3.04 4.37
N GLY A 414 6.30 4.33 4.19
CA GLY A 414 6.43 4.99 2.88
C GLY A 414 5.19 5.81 2.48
N GLY A 415 3.99 5.43 2.94
CA GLY A 415 2.75 6.18 2.71
C GLY A 415 2.73 7.57 3.35
N THR A 416 1.70 8.37 3.06
CA THR A 416 1.77 9.84 3.28
C THR A 416 0.50 10.55 3.76
N SER A 417 -0.67 9.91 3.71
CA SER A 417 -1.95 10.55 3.99
C SER A 417 -2.52 10.26 5.38
N VAL A 418 -3.50 11.07 5.82
CA VAL A 418 -4.41 10.79 6.92
C VAL A 418 -5.81 11.30 6.55
N SER A 419 -6.83 10.48 6.76
CA SER A 419 -8.22 10.78 6.37
C SER A 419 -8.38 11.19 4.89
N GLU A 420 -7.52 10.66 4.00
CA GLU A 420 -7.37 11.00 2.57
C GLU A 420 -6.61 12.30 2.23
N PHE A 421 -6.16 13.08 3.23
CA PHE A 421 -5.45 14.36 3.04
C PHE A 421 -3.99 14.30 3.48
N TRP A 422 -3.20 15.27 3.05
CA TRP A 422 -1.96 15.62 3.76
C TRP A 422 -2.29 16.49 4.97
N SER A 423 -1.79 16.10 6.14
CA SER A 423 -1.76 16.93 7.35
C SER A 423 -0.72 18.05 7.23
N ASN A 424 -0.54 18.85 8.28
CA ASN A 424 0.58 19.79 8.35
C ASN A 424 1.94 19.08 8.16
N PRO A 425 2.89 19.72 7.46
CA PRO A 425 4.24 19.18 7.30
C PRO A 425 4.90 19.00 8.67
N LYS A 426 5.59 17.87 8.85
CA LYS A 426 6.29 17.51 10.08
C LYS A 426 5.45 17.55 11.37
N HIS A 427 4.19 17.14 11.29
CA HIS A 427 3.28 16.99 12.44
C HIS A 427 2.72 15.54 12.54
N LEU A 428 3.44 14.57 11.97
CA LEU A 428 2.91 13.22 11.72
C LEU A 428 2.47 12.46 12.97
N ALA A 429 2.97 12.82 14.17
CA ALA A 429 2.54 12.16 15.40
C ALA A 429 1.08 12.48 15.78
N GLU A 430 0.52 13.62 15.35
CA GLU A 430 -0.92 13.93 15.50
C GLU A 430 -1.80 13.09 14.57
N ALA A 431 -1.23 12.57 13.49
CA ALA A 431 -1.94 11.87 12.43
C ALA A 431 -1.93 10.33 12.57
N LEU A 432 -1.32 9.79 13.63
CA LEU A 432 -1.31 8.37 13.98
C LEU A 432 -2.68 7.92 14.52
N THR A 433 -3.57 7.52 13.63
CA THR A 433 -4.98 7.21 13.92
C THR A 433 -5.41 5.87 13.31
N THR A 434 -6.71 5.62 13.23
CA THR A 434 -7.28 4.51 12.44
C THR A 434 -7.36 4.82 10.95
N GLU A 435 -7.40 6.09 10.57
CA GLU A 435 -7.55 6.54 9.17
C GLU A 435 -6.23 7.07 8.57
N THR A 436 -5.10 6.61 9.10
CA THR A 436 -3.78 6.87 8.50
C THR A 436 -3.60 6.06 7.20
N GLU A 437 -2.86 6.62 6.25
CA GLU A 437 -2.43 6.00 4.98
C GLU A 437 -3.55 5.35 4.14
N GLU A 438 -4.16 6.15 3.27
CA GLU A 438 -4.99 5.66 2.16
C GLU A 438 -4.11 4.90 1.14
N SER A 439 -4.41 3.62 0.91
CA SER A 439 -3.59 2.75 0.04
C SER A 439 -3.43 3.24 -1.40
N CYS A 440 -4.42 3.95 -1.95
CA CYS A 440 -4.30 4.62 -3.26
C CYS A 440 -3.14 5.62 -3.33
N THR A 441 -2.82 6.30 -2.22
CA THR A 441 -1.70 7.26 -2.18
C THR A 441 -0.39 6.54 -2.38
N THR A 442 -0.18 5.42 -1.67
CA THR A 442 1.00 4.58 -1.80
C THR A 442 1.13 4.00 -3.23
N TYR A 443 0.05 3.50 -3.85
CA TYR A 443 0.07 3.05 -5.26
C TYR A 443 0.51 4.15 -6.24
N ASN A 444 0.04 5.39 -6.07
CA ASN A 444 0.43 6.49 -6.96
C ASN A 444 1.84 7.03 -6.65
N MET A 445 2.27 7.04 -5.38
CA MET A 445 3.66 7.40 -5.03
C MET A 445 4.67 6.40 -5.60
N LEU A 446 4.33 5.11 -5.67
CA LEU A 446 5.15 4.11 -6.37
C LEU A 446 5.35 4.47 -7.86
N LYS A 447 4.32 4.96 -8.56
CA LYS A 447 4.49 5.48 -9.93
C LYS A 447 5.44 6.68 -9.96
N VAL A 448 5.28 7.65 -9.07
CA VAL A 448 6.15 8.85 -9.00
C VAL A 448 7.62 8.47 -8.81
N SER A 449 7.91 7.60 -7.84
CA SER A 449 9.24 7.03 -7.58
C SER A 449 9.81 6.29 -8.80
N ARG A 450 8.96 5.51 -9.51
CA ARG A 450 9.35 4.72 -10.68
C ARG A 450 9.76 5.59 -11.88
N HIS A 451 9.04 6.66 -12.18
CA HIS A 451 9.44 7.62 -13.22
C HIS A 451 10.75 8.32 -12.86
N LEU A 452 10.89 8.82 -11.62
CA LEU A 452 12.14 9.45 -11.17
C LEU A 452 13.34 8.48 -11.27
N PHE A 453 13.18 7.22 -10.86
CA PHE A 453 14.20 6.20 -11.03
C PHE A 453 14.58 5.98 -12.51
N ARG A 454 13.59 5.89 -13.42
CA ARG A 454 13.85 5.74 -14.86
C ARG A 454 14.69 6.87 -15.43
N TRP A 455 14.56 8.09 -14.91
CA TRP A 455 15.29 9.25 -15.42
C TRP A 455 16.68 9.40 -14.80
N THR A 456 16.80 9.30 -13.47
CA THR A 456 18.04 9.64 -12.75
C THR A 456 18.87 8.43 -12.33
N LYS A 457 18.24 7.25 -12.25
CA LYS A 457 18.85 5.98 -11.82
C LYS A 457 19.33 6.02 -10.35
N GLU A 458 18.83 6.97 -9.55
CA GLU A 458 19.21 7.10 -8.13
C GLU A 458 18.57 6.01 -7.24
N ILE A 459 19.40 5.41 -6.38
CA ILE A 459 18.96 4.34 -5.48
C ILE A 459 17.93 4.81 -4.44
N ALA A 460 17.90 6.10 -4.08
CA ALA A 460 16.90 6.66 -3.17
C ALA A 460 15.45 6.38 -3.62
N TYR A 461 15.18 6.45 -4.93
CA TYR A 461 13.86 6.14 -5.47
C TYR A 461 13.55 4.64 -5.45
N ALA A 462 14.55 3.78 -5.66
CA ALA A 462 14.42 2.32 -5.56
C ALA A 462 14.20 1.84 -4.11
N ASP A 463 14.87 2.48 -3.14
CA ASP A 463 14.69 2.24 -1.71
C ASP A 463 13.34 2.73 -1.19
N TYR A 464 12.81 3.84 -1.74
CA TYR A 464 11.42 4.24 -1.50
C TYR A 464 10.45 3.20 -2.05
N TYR A 465 10.66 2.73 -3.29
CA TYR A 465 9.81 1.71 -3.90
C TYR A 465 9.80 0.41 -3.09
N GLU A 466 10.97 -0.04 -2.61
CA GLU A 466 11.11 -1.20 -1.71
C GLU A 466 10.31 -1.00 -0.41
N ARG A 467 10.49 0.14 0.28
CA ARG A 467 9.78 0.46 1.53
C ARG A 467 8.26 0.48 1.33
N ALA A 468 7.78 1.23 0.35
CA ALA A 468 6.35 1.43 0.10
C ALA A 468 5.64 0.17 -0.44
N LEU A 469 6.33 -0.67 -1.21
CA LEU A 469 5.83 -1.97 -1.65
C LEU A 469 5.68 -2.94 -0.48
N ILE A 470 6.73 -3.12 0.32
CA ILE A 470 6.78 -4.13 1.39
C ILE A 470 5.87 -3.77 2.56
N ASN A 471 5.83 -2.49 2.95
CA ASN A 471 5.21 -2.07 4.21
C ASN A 471 3.83 -1.43 4.01
N GLY A 472 3.64 -0.70 2.90
CA GLY A 472 2.34 -0.20 2.47
C GLY A 472 1.57 -1.27 1.69
N VAL A 473 1.94 -1.53 0.43
CA VAL A 473 1.12 -2.34 -0.50
C VAL A 473 0.88 -3.77 0.00
N LEU A 474 1.91 -4.54 0.39
CA LEU A 474 1.69 -5.91 0.88
C LEU A 474 0.82 -5.95 2.16
N SER A 475 0.71 -4.86 2.91
CA SER A 475 -0.10 -4.80 4.13
C SER A 475 -1.61 -4.71 3.88
N ILE A 476 -2.08 -4.42 2.65
CA ILE A 476 -3.49 -4.09 2.38
C ILE A 476 -4.39 -5.27 2.04
N GLN A 477 -3.83 -6.46 1.76
CA GLN A 477 -4.57 -7.68 1.41
C GLN A 477 -4.67 -8.60 2.65
N ARG A 478 -5.85 -9.21 2.89
CA ARG A 478 -6.07 -10.08 4.08
C ARG A 478 -5.48 -11.49 3.88
N GLY A 479 -4.16 -11.58 3.76
CA GLY A 479 -3.42 -12.84 3.72
C GLY A 479 -3.64 -13.66 2.45
N ARG A 480 -4.64 -14.56 2.47
CA ARG A 480 -5.04 -15.40 1.32
C ARG A 480 -6.53 -15.31 0.99
N ASP A 481 -7.25 -14.34 1.56
CA ASP A 481 -8.68 -14.17 1.34
C ASP A 481 -8.91 -13.35 0.04
N PRO A 482 -9.39 -13.96 -1.08
CA PRO A 482 -9.49 -13.24 -2.34
C PRO A 482 -10.54 -12.14 -2.26
N GLY A 483 -10.19 -10.91 -2.65
CA GLY A 483 -11.12 -9.77 -2.64
C GLY A 483 -11.39 -9.16 -1.25
N VAL A 484 -10.54 -9.42 -0.26
CA VAL A 484 -10.62 -8.79 1.07
C VAL A 484 -9.41 -7.86 1.28
N MET A 485 -9.66 -6.55 1.20
CA MET A 485 -8.65 -5.50 1.29
C MET A 485 -9.10 -4.35 2.21
N ILE A 486 -8.15 -3.60 2.78
CA ILE A 486 -8.41 -2.37 3.54
C ILE A 486 -8.36 -1.11 2.65
N TYR A 487 -8.99 -0.04 3.13
CA TYR A 487 -8.89 1.30 2.54
C TYR A 487 -7.72 2.11 3.14
N MET A 488 -7.76 2.28 4.46
CA MET A 488 -6.74 2.92 5.29
C MET A 488 -5.87 1.86 5.98
N LEU A 489 -4.59 2.15 6.21
CA LEU A 489 -3.65 1.32 6.97
C LEU A 489 -3.37 1.97 8.35
N PRO A 490 -4.07 1.56 9.43
CA PRO A 490 -3.96 2.18 10.74
C PRO A 490 -2.52 2.22 11.28
N GLN A 491 -2.10 3.39 11.78
CA GLN A 491 -0.78 3.56 12.42
C GLN A 491 -0.86 4.06 13.87
N GLY A 492 -2.06 4.38 14.37
CA GLY A 492 -2.28 4.73 15.78
C GLY A 492 -1.93 3.59 16.75
N PRO A 493 -1.41 3.88 17.96
CA PRO A 493 -1.01 2.86 18.92
C PRO A 493 -2.21 2.05 19.43
N GLY A 494 -2.07 0.72 19.43
CA GLY A 494 -3.16 -0.17 19.82
C GLY A 494 -4.33 -0.09 18.85
N ARG A 495 -4.06 -0.17 17.54
CA ARG A 495 -5.07 -0.26 16.47
C ARG A 495 -4.84 -1.52 15.65
N SER A 496 -5.83 -1.85 14.82
CA SER A 496 -5.88 -3.05 13.97
C SER A 496 -6.50 -2.67 12.63
N LYS A 497 -6.07 -3.31 11.55
CA LYS A 497 -6.58 -3.08 10.18
C LYS A 497 -8.09 -3.34 10.08
N ALA A 498 -8.63 -4.20 10.95
CA ALA A 498 -10.05 -4.49 11.07
C ALA A 498 -10.89 -3.36 11.73
N VAL A 499 -10.26 -2.30 12.25
CA VAL A 499 -10.89 -1.26 13.08
C VAL A 499 -10.63 0.16 12.55
N SER A 500 -10.48 0.31 11.22
CA SER A 500 -10.68 1.60 10.52
C SER A 500 -12.16 1.84 10.23
N TYR A 501 -12.52 3.05 9.80
CA TYR A 501 -13.89 3.41 9.41
C TYR A 501 -14.46 2.46 8.36
N HIS A 502 -13.63 2.02 7.43
CA HIS A 502 -13.98 1.05 6.38
C HIS A 502 -13.80 -0.41 6.82
N GLY A 503 -12.86 -0.68 7.73
CA GLY A 503 -12.43 -2.03 8.09
C GLY A 503 -11.92 -2.83 6.89
N TRP A 504 -12.07 -4.15 6.96
CA TRP A 504 -11.90 -5.04 5.82
C TRP A 504 -13.11 -4.97 4.88
N GLY A 505 -12.87 -4.76 3.59
CA GLY A 505 -13.91 -4.80 2.59
C GLY A 505 -14.39 -6.21 2.23
N THR A 506 -15.34 -6.28 1.30
CA THR A 506 -15.98 -7.53 0.86
C THR A 506 -15.88 -7.74 -0.65
N GLN A 507 -15.87 -9.00 -1.07
CA GLN A 507 -15.75 -9.44 -2.47
C GLN A 507 -16.74 -8.79 -3.44
N TYR A 508 -17.94 -8.43 -2.97
CA TYR A 508 -19.06 -8.04 -3.82
C TYR A 508 -19.78 -6.73 -3.42
N ASN A 509 -19.40 -6.07 -2.32
CA ASN A 509 -20.12 -4.90 -1.80
C ASN A 509 -19.23 -3.75 -1.31
N SER A 510 -17.91 -3.79 -1.55
CA SER A 510 -17.01 -2.68 -1.21
C SER A 510 -16.70 -1.82 -2.43
N PHE A 511 -15.87 -2.33 -3.35
CA PHE A 511 -15.48 -1.66 -4.60
C PHE A 511 -15.06 -0.20 -4.40
N TRP A 512 -14.28 0.07 -3.35
CA TRP A 512 -13.73 1.41 -3.11
C TRP A 512 -12.62 1.76 -4.13
N CYS A 513 -12.17 3.01 -4.19
CA CYS A 513 -10.98 3.37 -4.98
C CYS A 513 -9.76 2.48 -4.61
N CYS A 514 -9.57 2.23 -3.31
CA CYS A 514 -8.54 1.35 -2.77
C CYS A 514 -8.67 -0.12 -3.23
N TYR A 515 -9.88 -0.58 -3.57
CA TYR A 515 -10.06 -1.90 -4.21
C TYR A 515 -9.50 -1.90 -5.63
N GLY A 516 -9.77 -0.84 -6.40
CA GLY A 516 -9.28 -0.71 -7.78
C GLY A 516 -7.76 -0.58 -7.88
N THR A 517 -7.15 0.34 -7.11
CA THR A 517 -5.69 0.46 -7.05
C THR A 517 -5.04 -0.78 -6.42
N GLY A 518 -5.74 -1.44 -5.48
CA GLY A 518 -5.31 -2.70 -4.88
C GLY A 518 -5.20 -3.83 -5.91
N ILE A 519 -6.26 -4.09 -6.70
CA ILE A 519 -6.21 -5.13 -7.73
C ILE A 519 -5.15 -4.84 -8.80
N GLU A 520 -4.91 -3.57 -9.16
CA GLU A 520 -3.80 -3.21 -10.04
C GLU A 520 -2.43 -3.48 -9.42
N SER A 521 -2.24 -3.14 -8.14
CA SER A 521 -0.96 -3.31 -7.43
C SER A 521 -0.51 -4.77 -7.43
N PHE A 522 -1.38 -5.68 -7.02
CA PHE A 522 -1.07 -7.12 -6.97
C PHE A 522 -1.00 -7.76 -8.36
N SER A 523 -1.55 -7.13 -9.40
CA SER A 523 -1.42 -7.57 -10.79
C SER A 523 -0.09 -7.21 -11.45
N LYS A 524 0.69 -6.29 -10.86
CA LYS A 524 1.91 -5.73 -11.48
C LYS A 524 3.17 -5.82 -10.63
N LEU A 525 3.21 -6.69 -9.61
CA LEU A 525 4.33 -6.82 -8.67
C LEU A 525 5.72 -7.07 -9.33
N GLY A 526 5.77 -7.53 -10.58
CA GLY A 526 7.01 -7.66 -11.36
C GLY A 526 7.49 -6.42 -12.11
N ASP A 527 6.66 -5.36 -12.22
CA ASP A 527 6.84 -4.24 -13.17
C ASP A 527 8.01 -3.27 -12.87
N SER A 528 8.67 -3.49 -11.73
CA SER A 528 9.71 -2.62 -11.19
C SER A 528 10.86 -3.41 -10.54
N ILE A 529 10.97 -4.72 -10.83
CA ILE A 529 12.14 -5.52 -10.41
C ILE A 529 13.34 -5.19 -11.32
N TYR A 530 13.08 -5.06 -12.61
CA TYR A 530 14.05 -4.94 -13.70
C TYR A 530 13.75 -3.71 -14.57
N PHE A 531 14.79 -3.00 -15.01
CA PHE A 531 14.70 -1.92 -16.00
C PHE A 531 15.82 -2.07 -17.04
N GLU A 532 15.56 -1.73 -18.30
CA GLU A 532 16.51 -1.88 -19.39
C GLU A 532 17.12 -0.54 -19.83
N GLN A 533 18.40 -0.52 -20.17
CA GLN A 533 19.03 0.52 -20.98
C GLN A 533 19.38 -0.04 -22.36
N LYS A 534 18.70 0.46 -23.40
CA LYS A 534 18.93 0.05 -24.80
C LYS A 534 20.22 0.64 -25.36
N GLY A 535 20.81 -0.07 -26.33
CA GLY A 535 22.03 0.26 -27.05
C GLY A 535 22.75 -1.00 -27.54
N ASP A 536 23.83 -0.85 -28.29
CA ASP A 536 24.61 -1.97 -28.86
C ASP A 536 25.12 -2.97 -27.80
N LYS A 537 25.25 -2.49 -26.56
CA LYS A 537 25.59 -3.24 -25.35
C LYS A 537 24.45 -3.03 -24.35
N PRO A 538 23.39 -3.86 -24.36
CA PRO A 538 22.22 -3.63 -23.52
C PRO A 538 22.58 -3.70 -22.03
N GLY A 539 21.97 -2.82 -21.25
CA GLY A 539 22.12 -2.76 -19.79
C GLY A 539 20.86 -3.24 -19.08
N LEU A 540 21.01 -4.04 -18.02
CA LEU A 540 19.94 -4.40 -17.10
C LEU A 540 20.21 -3.74 -15.74
N TYR A 541 19.15 -3.22 -15.14
CA TYR A 541 19.15 -2.66 -13.78
C TYR A 541 18.21 -3.49 -12.91
N ILE A 542 18.76 -4.24 -11.96
CA ILE A 542 18.00 -4.98 -10.94
C ILE A 542 17.91 -4.11 -9.69
N ILE A 543 16.69 -3.74 -9.32
CA ILE A 543 16.44 -2.88 -8.15
C ILE A 543 15.64 -3.53 -7.02
N GLN A 544 14.80 -4.54 -7.28
CA GLN A 544 14.08 -5.25 -6.21
C GLN A 544 14.58 -6.69 -6.05
N TYR A 545 14.76 -7.11 -4.80
CA TYR A 545 15.17 -8.46 -4.45
C TYR A 545 13.96 -9.38 -4.26
N ILE A 546 13.27 -9.65 -5.38
CA ILE A 546 12.04 -10.44 -5.42
C ILE A 546 12.30 -11.73 -6.22
N PRO A 547 12.09 -12.92 -5.63
CA PRO A 547 12.21 -14.21 -6.32
C PRO A 547 11.43 -14.23 -7.65
N SER A 548 12.15 -14.38 -8.76
CA SER A 548 11.59 -14.20 -10.11
C SER A 548 12.51 -14.73 -11.21
N THR A 549 11.95 -14.99 -12.39
CA THR A 549 12.70 -15.29 -13.63
C THR A 549 12.38 -14.22 -14.67
N PHE A 550 13.40 -13.64 -15.30
CA PHE A 550 13.27 -12.64 -16.34
C PHE A 550 13.89 -13.10 -17.67
N ASN A 551 13.10 -13.09 -18.75
CA ASN A 551 13.53 -13.37 -20.11
C ASN A 551 14.03 -12.09 -20.80
N TRP A 552 15.34 -11.85 -20.75
CA TRP A 552 15.99 -10.65 -21.30
C TRP A 552 16.20 -10.78 -22.82
N ARG A 553 15.10 -10.72 -23.58
CA ARG A 553 15.04 -10.99 -25.03
C ARG A 553 16.07 -10.23 -25.88
N THR A 554 16.35 -8.98 -25.53
CA THR A 554 17.29 -8.07 -26.21
C THR A 554 18.76 -8.44 -26.01
N ALA A 555 19.09 -9.13 -24.91
CA ALA A 555 20.41 -9.72 -24.66
C ALA A 555 20.48 -11.22 -25.02
N GLY A 556 19.35 -11.86 -25.30
CA GLY A 556 19.27 -13.32 -25.51
C GLY A 556 19.52 -14.15 -24.24
N LEU A 557 19.42 -13.51 -23.07
CA LEU A 557 19.72 -14.10 -21.75
C LEU A 557 18.44 -14.38 -20.95
N THR A 558 18.51 -15.32 -20.01
CA THR A 558 17.53 -15.46 -18.93
C THR A 558 18.21 -15.18 -17.60
N VAL A 559 17.56 -14.40 -16.75
CA VAL A 559 18.05 -14.04 -15.40
C VAL A 559 17.09 -14.64 -14.36
N THR A 560 17.54 -15.66 -13.67
CA THR A 560 16.80 -16.31 -12.57
C THR A 560 17.30 -15.76 -11.24
N GLN A 561 16.41 -15.09 -10.51
CA GLN A 561 16.65 -14.52 -9.19
C GLN A 561 16.00 -15.38 -8.10
N GLN A 562 16.84 -15.87 -7.18
CA GLN A 562 16.42 -16.51 -5.94
C GLN A 562 16.91 -15.71 -4.74
N VAL A 563 16.11 -15.65 -3.69
CA VAL A 563 16.49 -15.13 -2.37
C VAL A 563 16.59 -16.32 -1.41
N LYS A 564 17.31 -16.19 -0.31
CA LYS A 564 17.27 -17.17 0.79
C LYS A 564 16.23 -16.72 1.85
N PRO A 565 15.43 -17.64 2.43
CA PRO A 565 14.43 -17.27 3.43
C PRO A 565 15.08 -16.55 4.62
N LEU A 566 14.72 -15.28 4.81
CA LEU A 566 15.20 -14.48 5.93
C LEU A 566 14.63 -15.00 7.25
N SER A 567 15.48 -15.03 8.27
CA SER A 567 15.07 -15.22 9.66
C SER A 567 15.65 -14.12 10.53
N SER A 568 14.97 -13.75 11.61
CA SER A 568 15.49 -12.83 12.63
C SER A 568 16.81 -13.29 13.26
N SER A 569 17.15 -14.58 13.16
CA SER A 569 18.44 -15.14 13.61
C SER A 569 19.55 -15.13 12.55
N ASP A 570 19.25 -14.81 11.28
CA ASP A 570 20.25 -14.66 10.21
C ASP A 570 20.48 -13.16 9.95
N GLN A 571 21.73 -12.73 10.01
CA GLN A 571 22.11 -11.32 9.85
C GLN A 571 22.40 -10.95 8.39
N TYR A 572 22.10 -11.84 7.44
CA TYR A 572 22.39 -11.63 6.02
C TYR A 572 21.19 -11.89 5.11
N LEU A 573 20.84 -10.90 4.28
CA LEU A 573 20.10 -11.13 3.05
C LEU A 573 21.05 -11.77 2.04
N GLN A 574 20.77 -13.01 1.65
CA GLN A 574 21.50 -13.73 0.62
C GLN A 574 20.63 -13.86 -0.63
N VAL A 575 21.19 -13.49 -1.79
CA VAL A 575 20.54 -13.49 -3.10
C VAL A 575 21.43 -14.23 -4.09
N SER A 576 20.84 -15.10 -4.90
CA SER A 576 21.49 -15.77 -6.02
C SER A 576 20.85 -15.30 -7.32
N LEU A 577 21.69 -14.81 -8.24
CA LEU A 577 21.30 -14.44 -9.60
C LEU A 577 22.03 -15.40 -10.54
N SER A 578 21.28 -16.20 -11.29
CA SER A 578 21.82 -17.09 -12.34
C SER A 578 21.47 -16.51 -13.70
N ILE A 579 22.49 -16.26 -14.52
CA ILE A 579 22.38 -15.65 -15.84
C ILE A 579 22.77 -16.71 -16.87
N SER A 580 21.83 -17.11 -17.73
CA SER A 580 22.02 -18.16 -18.73
C SER A 580 21.78 -17.66 -20.14
N ALA A 581 22.58 -18.13 -21.11
CA ALA A 581 22.50 -17.70 -22.51
C ALA A 581 21.78 -18.75 -23.38
N ALA A 582 20.73 -18.33 -24.11
CA ALA A 582 19.96 -19.22 -24.98
C ALA A 582 20.64 -19.57 -26.32
N LYS A 583 21.84 -19.02 -26.59
CA LYS A 583 22.61 -19.19 -27.84
C LYS A 583 24.11 -19.26 -27.54
N THR A 584 24.86 -19.95 -28.40
CA THR A 584 26.31 -20.18 -28.24
C THR A 584 27.20 -18.98 -28.56
N ASN A 585 26.67 -17.95 -29.21
CA ASN A 585 27.40 -16.73 -29.52
C ASN A 585 27.08 -15.69 -28.45
N GLY A 586 27.91 -15.62 -27.41
CA GLY A 586 27.62 -14.81 -26.23
C GLY A 586 27.49 -13.33 -26.54
N GLN A 587 26.51 -12.67 -25.91
CA GLN A 587 26.24 -11.24 -26.12
C GLN A 587 26.96 -10.40 -25.07
N TYR A 588 27.55 -9.27 -25.48
CA TYR A 588 28.12 -8.31 -24.53
C TYR A 588 27.02 -7.47 -23.90
N ALA A 589 26.84 -7.59 -22.59
CA ALA A 589 25.78 -6.92 -21.84
C ALA A 589 26.26 -6.47 -20.46
N THR A 590 25.61 -5.44 -19.90
CA THR A 590 25.95 -4.87 -18.59
C THR A 590 24.87 -5.17 -17.58
N LEU A 591 25.22 -5.79 -16.46
CA LEU A 591 24.34 -6.03 -15.33
C LEU A 591 24.65 -5.01 -14.21
N ASN A 592 23.64 -4.25 -13.78
CA ASN A 592 23.71 -3.32 -12.66
C ASN A 592 22.79 -3.81 -11.55
N VAL A 593 23.31 -4.01 -10.34
CA VAL A 593 22.53 -4.57 -9.22
C VAL A 593 22.60 -3.65 -7.99
N ARG A 594 21.44 -3.22 -7.46
CA ARG A 594 21.35 -2.24 -6.35
C ARG A 594 22.06 -2.76 -5.09
N ILE A 595 22.95 -1.97 -4.51
CA ILE A 595 23.43 -2.14 -3.14
C ILE A 595 22.53 -1.29 -2.24
N PRO A 596 21.61 -1.88 -1.44
CA PRO A 596 20.59 -1.11 -0.70
C PRO A 596 21.19 -0.11 0.28
N SER A 597 20.62 1.09 0.43
CA SER A 597 21.16 2.08 1.39
C SER A 597 21.11 1.64 2.85
N TRP A 598 20.22 0.69 3.20
CA TRP A 598 20.08 0.17 4.56
C TRP A 598 21.14 -0.87 4.96
N THR A 599 22.00 -1.33 4.03
CA THR A 599 23.05 -2.32 4.33
C THR A 599 24.39 -1.67 4.72
N SER A 600 25.32 -2.45 5.26
CA SER A 600 26.66 -2.02 5.67
C SER A 600 27.75 -2.76 4.89
N MET A 601 28.84 -2.07 4.52
CA MET A 601 29.97 -2.70 3.83
C MET A 601 30.67 -3.81 4.64
N ASN A 602 30.66 -3.70 5.97
CA ASN A 602 31.25 -4.72 6.85
C ASN A 602 30.40 -6.00 6.81
N GLY A 603 30.93 -7.09 6.25
CA GLY A 603 30.23 -8.36 6.04
C GLY A 603 29.45 -8.47 4.73
N ALA A 604 29.40 -7.41 3.92
CA ALA A 604 28.85 -7.48 2.57
C ALA A 604 29.80 -8.20 1.62
N LYS A 605 29.26 -9.05 0.73
CA LYS A 605 30.04 -9.78 -0.26
C LYS A 605 29.27 -9.92 -1.58
N ALA A 606 30.00 -9.89 -2.70
CA ALA A 606 29.53 -10.39 -3.98
C ALA A 606 30.56 -11.33 -4.59
N THR A 607 30.11 -12.39 -5.26
CA THR A 607 30.98 -13.32 -6.00
C THR A 607 30.35 -13.70 -7.33
N LEU A 608 31.11 -13.63 -8.42
CA LEU A 608 30.72 -14.13 -9.74
C LEU A 608 31.53 -15.38 -10.08
N ASN A 609 30.88 -16.53 -10.21
CA ASN A 609 31.51 -17.84 -10.43
C ASN A 609 32.66 -18.09 -9.44
N ASP A 610 32.33 -18.01 -8.15
CA ASP A 610 33.22 -18.13 -6.98
C ASP A 610 34.38 -17.12 -6.88
N LYS A 611 34.41 -16.08 -7.74
CA LYS A 611 35.40 -15.00 -7.69
C LYS A 611 34.83 -13.77 -7.01
N ASP A 612 35.48 -13.34 -5.94
CA ASP A 612 35.14 -12.14 -5.17
C ASP A 612 35.14 -10.88 -6.03
N LEU A 613 34.05 -10.11 -5.97
CA LEU A 613 33.90 -8.81 -6.61
C LEU A 613 34.10 -7.68 -5.60
N GLN A 614 34.68 -6.57 -6.05
CA GLN A 614 34.71 -5.34 -5.25
C GLN A 614 33.32 -4.71 -5.23
N LEU A 615 32.73 -4.60 -4.05
CA LEU A 615 31.48 -3.87 -3.84
C LEU A 615 31.73 -2.36 -3.77
N ALA A 616 30.84 -1.59 -4.41
CA ALA A 616 30.73 -0.16 -4.21
C ALA A 616 29.93 0.16 -2.92
N SER A 617 29.89 1.44 -2.52
CA SER A 617 29.19 1.88 -1.31
C SER A 617 27.68 1.57 -1.32
N PRO A 618 27.02 1.45 -0.14
CA PRO A 618 25.56 1.37 -0.06
C PRO A 618 24.91 2.60 -0.71
N GLY A 619 23.76 2.41 -1.37
CA GLY A 619 23.13 3.46 -2.18
C GLY A 619 23.69 3.60 -3.59
N THR A 620 24.42 2.60 -4.11
CA THR A 620 24.98 2.58 -5.48
C THR A 620 24.67 1.27 -6.21
N PHE A 621 25.21 1.09 -7.42
CA PHE A 621 25.11 -0.16 -8.20
C PHE A 621 26.44 -0.91 -8.22
N LEU A 622 26.37 -2.23 -8.05
CA LEU A 622 27.41 -3.15 -8.53
C LEU A 622 27.22 -3.33 -10.05
N THR A 623 28.18 -2.86 -10.85
CA THR A 623 28.13 -2.93 -12.33
C THR A 623 29.10 -4.00 -12.84
N ILE A 624 28.59 -4.91 -13.69
CA ILE A 624 29.33 -6.03 -14.28
C ILE A 624 29.10 -6.01 -15.80
N SER A 625 30.13 -5.66 -16.58
CA SER A 625 30.07 -5.64 -18.05
C SER A 625 30.97 -6.74 -18.63
N LYS A 626 30.37 -7.79 -19.19
CA LYS A 626 31.09 -8.91 -19.82
C LYS A 626 30.36 -9.40 -21.08
N GLN A 627 31.03 -10.28 -21.81
CA GLN A 627 30.37 -11.17 -22.78
C GLN A 627 29.78 -12.36 -22.01
N TRP A 628 28.48 -12.60 -22.19
CA TRP A 628 27.74 -13.67 -21.52
C TRP A 628 27.61 -14.84 -22.49
N ASP A 629 28.58 -15.75 -22.45
CA ASP A 629 28.74 -16.90 -23.34
C ASP A 629 27.87 -18.10 -22.94
N SER A 630 27.95 -19.22 -23.67
CA SER A 630 27.20 -20.44 -23.36
C SER A 630 27.64 -21.09 -22.05
N GLY A 631 26.85 -20.84 -21.01
CA GLY A 631 26.95 -21.42 -19.67
C GLY A 631 25.98 -20.72 -18.73
N ASP A 632 25.96 -21.15 -17.47
CA ASP A 632 25.28 -20.44 -16.40
C ASP A 632 26.32 -19.65 -15.60
N ASP A 633 26.25 -18.31 -15.66
CA ASP A 633 27.00 -17.43 -14.77
C ASP A 633 26.21 -17.26 -13.46
N HIS A 634 26.83 -17.55 -12.31
CA HIS A 634 26.22 -17.41 -10.99
C HIS A 634 26.82 -16.24 -10.23
N LEU A 635 26.00 -15.22 -9.98
CA LEU A 635 26.30 -14.07 -9.13
C LEU A 635 25.61 -14.23 -7.78
N LEU A 636 26.39 -14.50 -6.74
CA LEU A 636 25.91 -14.53 -5.36
C LEU A 636 26.15 -13.17 -4.70
N LEU A 637 25.16 -12.70 -3.94
CA LEU A 637 25.19 -11.44 -3.20
C LEU A 637 24.82 -11.71 -1.75
N GLN A 638 25.54 -11.07 -0.83
CA GLN A 638 25.30 -11.12 0.60
C GLN A 638 25.32 -9.70 1.16
N PHE A 639 24.21 -9.27 1.76
CA PHE A 639 24.04 -7.95 2.36
C PHE A 639 23.69 -8.07 3.85
N PRO A 640 24.49 -7.51 4.77
CA PRO A 640 24.14 -7.42 6.18
C PRO A 640 22.77 -6.74 6.37
N ILE A 641 21.88 -7.42 7.10
CA ILE A 641 20.54 -6.94 7.45
C ILE A 641 20.44 -6.82 8.98
N ASN A 642 20.18 -5.60 9.43
CA ASN A 642 20.26 -5.21 10.84
C ASN A 642 18.96 -4.56 11.30
N LEU A 643 18.73 -4.59 12.62
CA LEU A 643 17.71 -3.77 13.27
C LEU A 643 18.14 -2.30 13.28
N ARG A 644 17.23 -1.41 12.90
CA ARG A 644 17.41 0.04 12.90
C ARG A 644 16.15 0.74 13.41
N THR A 645 16.32 1.92 13.98
CA THR A 645 15.21 2.81 14.40
C THR A 645 15.09 3.98 13.43
N GLU A 646 13.86 4.37 13.11
CA GLU A 646 13.56 5.51 12.22
C GLU A 646 12.61 6.45 12.98
N ALA A 647 13.10 7.64 13.35
CA ALA A 647 12.30 8.62 14.08
C ALA A 647 11.09 9.06 13.25
N ILE A 648 9.96 9.36 13.90
CA ILE A 648 8.83 9.99 13.22
C ILE A 648 9.25 11.35 12.68
N LYS A 649 8.78 11.72 11.49
CA LYS A 649 9.07 13.03 10.87
C LYS A 649 8.16 14.07 11.50
N ASP A 650 8.55 14.49 12.70
CA ASP A 650 7.84 15.45 13.52
C ASP A 650 8.86 16.33 14.26
N ASP A 651 8.86 17.64 14.00
CA ASP A 651 9.87 18.56 14.55
C ASP A 651 9.64 18.88 16.05
N ARG A 652 8.56 18.37 16.66
CA ARG A 652 8.09 18.81 17.98
C ARG A 652 8.71 18.00 19.12
N PRO A 653 9.38 18.64 20.12
CA PRO A 653 10.18 17.93 21.12
C PRO A 653 9.47 16.83 21.90
N GLN A 654 8.16 16.98 22.16
CA GLN A 654 7.37 16.01 22.94
C GLN A 654 7.15 14.65 22.25
N VAL A 655 7.47 14.53 20.96
CA VAL A 655 7.36 13.28 20.17
C VAL A 655 8.68 12.84 19.54
N ALA A 656 9.80 13.54 19.82
CA ALA A 656 11.13 13.20 19.32
C ALA A 656 11.65 11.81 19.78
N SER A 657 11.03 11.21 20.81
CA SER A 657 11.31 9.83 21.24
C SER A 657 10.53 8.75 20.46
N LEU A 658 9.53 9.12 19.66
CA LEU A 658 8.75 8.18 18.85
C LEU A 658 9.54 7.69 17.64
N ASN A 659 9.87 6.41 17.63
CA ASN A 659 10.62 5.77 16.56
C ASN A 659 9.89 4.51 16.06
N ALA A 660 9.88 4.31 14.75
CA ALA A 660 9.57 3.03 14.14
C ALA A 660 10.78 2.09 14.24
N ILE A 661 10.53 0.78 14.24
CA ILE A 661 11.57 -0.26 14.27
C ILE A 661 11.55 -1.00 12.93
N LEU A 662 12.70 -1.13 12.27
CA LEU A 662 12.82 -1.82 10.99
C LEU A 662 13.97 -2.84 11.00
N PHE A 663 13.79 -3.94 10.29
CA PHE A 663 14.84 -4.93 10.01
C PHE A 663 15.16 -4.85 8.51
N GLY A 664 16.24 -4.15 8.15
CA GLY A 664 16.51 -3.75 6.76
C GLY A 664 15.36 -2.93 6.15
N PRO A 665 14.62 -3.48 5.16
CA PRO A 665 13.46 -2.82 4.58
C PRO A 665 12.13 -3.14 5.30
N PHE A 666 12.09 -4.15 6.18
CA PHE A 666 10.86 -4.61 6.82
C PHE A 666 10.52 -3.78 8.06
N LEU A 667 9.36 -3.11 8.03
CA LEU A 667 8.78 -2.42 9.17
C LEU A 667 8.19 -3.41 10.16
N LEU A 668 8.68 -3.40 11.40
CA LEU A 668 8.24 -4.29 12.46
C LEU A 668 7.15 -3.61 13.31
N ALA A 669 6.01 -4.28 13.44
CA ALA A 669 4.89 -3.85 14.27
C ALA A 669 4.80 -4.74 15.52
N GLY A 670 4.64 -4.12 16.69
CA GLY A 670 4.57 -4.82 17.98
C GLY A 670 3.14 -5.12 18.40
N LEU A 671 2.82 -6.38 18.70
CA LEU A 671 1.49 -6.78 19.16
C LEU A 671 1.16 -6.15 20.53
N THR A 672 0.11 -5.33 20.56
CA THR A 672 -0.30 -4.52 21.71
C THR A 672 -1.69 -3.93 21.53
N THR A 673 -2.45 -3.80 22.60
CA THR A 673 -3.76 -3.11 22.63
C THR A 673 -3.67 -1.62 22.98
N GLY A 674 -2.45 -1.06 23.12
CA GLY A 674 -2.24 0.37 23.37
C GLY A 674 -0.98 0.74 24.15
N ASP A 675 -0.18 -0.22 24.61
CA ASP A 675 1.15 0.06 25.15
C ASP A 675 2.18 0.16 24.02
N TRP A 676 3.07 1.14 24.10
CA TRP A 676 4.12 1.46 23.10
C TRP A 676 5.45 1.89 23.74
N ASP A 677 5.55 1.79 25.07
CA ASP A 677 6.68 2.32 25.84
C ASP A 677 7.82 1.30 25.89
N ALA A 678 8.87 1.54 25.10
CA ALA A 678 10.00 0.64 24.93
C ALA A 678 11.06 0.87 26.02
N LYS A 679 11.53 -0.22 26.63
CA LYS A 679 12.59 -0.18 27.64
C LYS A 679 13.95 -0.42 26.98
N THR A 680 14.49 0.64 26.41
CA THR A 680 15.80 0.64 25.72
C THR A 680 16.98 0.44 26.68
N GLY A 681 16.93 1.08 27.85
CA GLY A 681 18.05 1.15 28.79
C GLY A 681 18.88 2.43 28.69
N GLY A 682 18.52 3.32 27.75
CA GLY A 682 19.15 4.64 27.56
C GLY A 682 19.29 4.99 26.08
N ALA A 683 19.34 6.30 25.77
CA ALA A 683 19.30 6.83 24.40
C ALA A 683 20.49 6.43 23.49
N ALA A 684 21.53 5.80 24.03
CA ALA A 684 22.71 5.32 23.30
C ALA A 684 22.82 3.78 23.25
N THR A 685 21.76 3.05 23.63
CA THR A 685 21.71 1.57 23.52
C THR A 685 21.41 1.13 22.09
N ALA A 686 21.99 0.02 21.66
CA ALA A 686 21.71 -0.54 20.34
C ALA A 686 20.36 -1.26 20.34
N ALA A 687 19.70 -1.32 19.18
CA ALA A 687 18.44 -2.05 19.03
C ALA A 687 18.56 -3.53 19.45
N SER A 688 19.73 -4.15 19.22
CA SER A 688 20.08 -5.51 19.64
C SER A 688 20.09 -5.76 21.15
N ASP A 689 20.17 -4.71 21.97
CA ASP A 689 20.37 -4.84 23.42
C ASP A 689 19.03 -5.06 24.14
N TRP A 690 17.94 -4.54 23.56
CA TRP A 690 16.58 -4.63 24.09
C TRP A 690 15.60 -5.39 23.16
N ILE A 691 15.98 -5.64 21.89
CA ILE A 691 15.25 -6.47 20.92
C ILE A 691 16.06 -7.74 20.64
N THR A 692 15.44 -8.91 20.80
CA THR A 692 16.07 -10.22 20.62
C THR A 692 15.31 -11.08 19.59
N PRO A 693 15.97 -11.88 18.75
CA PRO A 693 15.29 -12.69 17.75
C PRO A 693 14.54 -13.87 18.37
N VAL A 694 13.38 -14.22 17.83
CA VAL A 694 12.63 -15.41 18.22
C VAL A 694 13.22 -16.65 17.52
N PRO A 695 13.71 -17.66 18.25
CA PRO A 695 14.21 -18.88 17.62
C PRO A 695 13.08 -19.65 16.93
N ALA A 696 13.28 -20.07 15.68
CA ALA A 696 12.29 -20.84 14.91
C ALA A 696 11.83 -22.12 15.63
N SER A 697 12.68 -22.71 16.47
CA SER A 697 12.34 -23.87 17.31
C SER A 697 11.23 -23.60 18.33
N TYR A 698 10.91 -22.35 18.65
CA TYR A 698 9.79 -22.02 19.54
C TYR A 698 8.43 -22.33 18.90
N ASN A 699 8.33 -22.42 17.57
CA ASN A 699 7.10 -22.83 16.90
C ASN A 699 6.71 -24.30 17.17
N SER A 700 7.63 -25.16 17.60
CA SER A 700 7.26 -26.52 18.06
C SER A 700 6.64 -26.53 19.46
N GLN A 701 6.86 -25.48 20.25
CA GLN A 701 6.38 -25.34 21.64
C GLN A 701 4.98 -24.71 21.75
N LEU A 702 4.36 -24.36 20.61
CA LEU A 702 3.06 -23.70 20.55
C LEU A 702 1.90 -24.70 20.53
N VAL A 703 0.84 -24.40 21.29
CA VAL A 703 -0.39 -25.19 21.37
C VAL A 703 -1.61 -24.27 21.48
N THR A 704 -2.75 -24.74 20.98
CA THR A 704 -4.07 -24.19 21.33
C THR A 704 -4.87 -25.25 22.09
N LEU A 705 -5.46 -24.87 23.22
CA LEU A 705 -6.24 -25.77 24.08
C LEU A 705 -7.73 -25.55 23.87
N THR A 706 -8.48 -26.62 23.60
CA THR A 706 -9.90 -26.53 23.18
C THR A 706 -10.82 -27.47 23.95
N GLN A 707 -12.11 -27.17 23.92
CA GLN A 707 -13.21 -28.02 24.41
C GLN A 707 -14.43 -27.86 23.50
N GLU A 708 -15.25 -28.90 23.38
CA GLU A 708 -16.53 -28.83 22.67
C GLU A 708 -17.67 -28.49 23.65
N SER A 709 -18.48 -27.49 23.32
CA SER A 709 -19.62 -27.06 24.13
C SER A 709 -20.76 -26.58 23.23
N GLY A 710 -21.99 -27.07 23.45
CA GLY A 710 -23.17 -26.65 22.68
C GLY A 710 -23.09 -26.93 21.17
N GLY A 711 -22.23 -27.85 20.73
CA GLY A 711 -21.96 -28.11 19.31
C GLY A 711 -20.93 -27.16 18.68
N LYS A 712 -20.18 -26.40 19.49
CA LYS A 712 -19.15 -25.46 19.06
C LYS A 712 -17.80 -25.70 19.75
N THR A 713 -16.72 -25.52 19.01
CA THR A 713 -15.37 -25.51 19.57
C THR A 713 -15.11 -24.22 20.35
N MET A 714 -14.81 -24.37 21.63
CA MET A 714 -14.36 -23.31 22.53
C MET A 714 -12.84 -23.35 22.66
N LEU A 715 -12.20 -22.18 22.67
CA LEU A 715 -10.76 -21.96 22.79
C LEU A 715 -10.43 -21.36 24.15
N LEU A 716 -9.48 -21.94 24.88
CA LEU A 716 -8.84 -21.23 25.99
C LEU A 716 -8.13 -19.99 25.43
N SER A 717 -8.43 -18.81 25.97
CA SER A 717 -7.94 -17.52 25.44
C SER A 717 -7.55 -16.55 26.57
N THR A 718 -6.56 -15.68 26.32
CA THR A 718 -6.33 -14.51 27.19
C THR A 718 -7.34 -13.39 26.94
N VAL A 719 -7.81 -12.76 28.02
CA VAL A 719 -8.74 -11.61 27.99
C VAL A 719 -8.15 -10.45 28.78
N ASN A 720 -8.21 -9.26 28.19
CA ASN A 720 -7.63 -8.00 28.70
C ASN A 720 -6.16 -8.15 29.14
N ASP A 721 -5.42 -9.01 28.44
CA ASP A 721 -4.01 -9.37 28.64
C ASP A 721 -3.64 -9.78 30.08
N THR A 722 -4.64 -10.11 30.91
CA THR A 722 -4.51 -10.29 32.38
C THR A 722 -5.24 -11.51 32.92
N SER A 723 -6.21 -12.05 32.20
CA SER A 723 -7.11 -13.14 32.65
C SER A 723 -7.33 -14.21 31.58
N LEU A 724 -7.98 -15.32 31.94
CA LEU A 724 -8.32 -16.42 31.02
C LEU A 724 -9.83 -16.64 30.91
N ALA A 725 -10.30 -16.92 29.69
CA ALA A 725 -11.68 -17.30 29.39
C ALA A 725 -11.72 -18.43 28.33
N MET A 726 -12.85 -19.14 28.26
CA MET A 726 -13.18 -20.00 27.13
C MET A 726 -14.00 -19.21 26.12
N LEU A 727 -13.39 -18.77 25.02
CA LEU A 727 -14.05 -18.01 23.96
C LEU A 727 -14.48 -18.94 22.83
N GLU A 728 -15.54 -18.59 22.11
CA GLU A 728 -15.96 -19.35 20.92
C GLU A 728 -14.88 -19.22 19.82
N ARG A 729 -14.59 -20.32 19.11
CA ARG A 729 -13.71 -20.28 17.93
C ARG A 729 -14.38 -19.43 16.84
N PRO A 730 -13.74 -18.36 16.33
CA PRO A 730 -14.32 -17.55 15.27
C PRO A 730 -14.61 -18.37 14.00
N GLU A 731 -15.72 -18.05 13.33
CA GLU A 731 -16.04 -18.59 12.02
C GLU A 731 -15.06 -18.03 10.97
N GLY A 732 -14.46 -18.91 10.16
CA GLY A 732 -13.52 -18.55 9.10
C GLY A 732 -12.13 -19.19 9.22
N ALA A 733 -11.25 -18.87 8.27
CA ALA A 733 -9.86 -19.30 8.26
C ALA A 733 -9.02 -18.51 9.29
N GLY A 734 -8.06 -19.18 9.94
CA GLY A 734 -7.29 -18.61 11.06
C GLY A 734 -6.28 -17.52 10.67
N GLY A 735 -5.90 -16.72 11.67
CA GLY A 735 -5.01 -15.56 11.55
C GLY A 735 -5.72 -14.27 11.93
N THR A 736 -6.08 -14.15 13.22
CA THR A 736 -6.87 -13.05 13.80
C THR A 736 -6.36 -12.75 15.22
N ASP A 737 -6.78 -11.63 15.84
CA ASP A 737 -6.43 -11.31 17.24
C ASP A 737 -6.84 -12.42 18.23
N ALA A 738 -7.94 -13.13 17.96
CA ALA A 738 -8.36 -14.29 18.73
C ALA A 738 -7.38 -15.47 18.60
N ALA A 739 -6.75 -15.67 17.44
CA ALA A 739 -5.71 -16.69 17.26
C ALA A 739 -4.44 -16.38 18.09
N VAL A 740 -4.08 -15.10 18.21
CA VAL A 740 -3.00 -14.64 19.11
C VAL A 740 -3.35 -14.89 20.59
N ARG A 741 -4.60 -14.63 20.99
CA ARG A 741 -5.08 -14.85 22.37
C ARG A 741 -5.24 -16.32 22.76
N ALA A 742 -5.55 -17.18 21.78
CA ALA A 742 -5.79 -18.61 21.95
C ALA A 742 -4.54 -19.50 21.72
N THR A 743 -3.40 -18.90 21.41
CA THR A 743 -2.13 -19.63 21.24
C THR A 743 -1.24 -19.41 22.47
N PHE A 744 -0.74 -20.51 23.03
CA PHE A 744 0.18 -20.50 24.16
C PHE A 744 1.46 -21.26 23.82
N ARG A 745 2.61 -20.75 24.31
CA ARG A 745 3.88 -21.46 24.32
C ARG A 745 4.02 -22.21 25.63
N VAL A 746 4.35 -23.51 25.56
CA VAL A 746 4.58 -24.33 26.75
C VAL A 746 6.08 -24.49 26.99
N VAL A 747 6.53 -23.98 28.13
CA VAL A 747 7.94 -23.76 28.44
C VAL A 747 8.38 -24.71 29.57
N PRO A 748 9.25 -25.71 29.30
CA PRO A 748 9.73 -26.63 30.33
C PRO A 748 10.59 -25.94 31.41
N PRO A 749 10.69 -26.51 32.64
CA PRO A 749 11.39 -25.89 33.75
C PRO A 749 12.90 -25.93 33.53
N GLY A 750 13.62 -24.87 33.93
CA GLY A 750 15.09 -24.74 33.76
C GLY A 750 15.55 -24.12 32.42
N SER A 751 14.66 -23.97 31.45
CA SER A 751 14.99 -23.61 30.06
C SER A 751 15.58 -22.20 29.82
N ARG A 752 15.48 -21.25 30.77
CA ARG A 752 15.94 -19.85 30.57
C ARG A 752 17.47 -19.65 30.50
N ALA A 753 18.29 -20.62 30.91
CA ALA A 753 19.76 -20.49 30.92
C ALA A 753 20.46 -21.37 29.86
N GLU A 754 20.06 -22.65 29.74
CA GLU A 754 20.82 -23.65 28.96
C GLU A 754 20.57 -23.59 27.44
N LEU A 755 19.53 -22.89 26.98
CA LEU A 755 19.18 -22.81 25.55
C LEU A 755 20.27 -22.15 24.67
N ARG A 756 21.28 -21.48 25.27
CA ARG A 756 22.46 -20.95 24.55
C ARG A 756 23.45 -22.02 24.07
N GLN A 757 23.32 -23.30 24.45
CA GLN A 757 24.34 -24.33 24.15
C GLN A 757 23.84 -25.60 23.42
N ARG A 758 22.57 -25.69 22.99
CA ARG A 758 22.04 -26.90 22.31
C ARG A 758 21.34 -26.66 20.96
N ALA A 759 21.71 -25.59 20.24
CA ALA A 759 21.27 -25.35 18.87
C ALA A 759 22.02 -26.24 17.84
N GLY A 760 21.86 -27.58 17.96
CA GLY A 760 22.74 -28.54 17.27
C GLY A 760 22.19 -29.96 17.09
N ALA A 761 20.88 -30.12 16.87
CA ALA A 761 20.29 -31.36 16.37
C ALA A 761 18.98 -31.05 15.61
N GLY A 762 18.77 -31.69 14.46
CA GLY A 762 17.57 -31.48 13.64
C GLY A 762 16.32 -32.10 14.28
N ALA A 763 15.19 -31.39 14.17
CA ALA A 763 13.87 -31.89 14.56
C ALA A 763 12.92 -31.71 13.36
N GLY A 764 12.24 -32.80 12.97
CA GLY A 764 11.26 -32.77 11.88
C GLY A 764 9.95 -32.07 12.26
N GLU A 765 9.17 -31.68 11.27
CA GLU A 765 7.94 -30.92 11.45
C GLU A 765 6.81 -31.76 12.07
N GLY A 766 6.49 -31.46 13.32
CA GLY A 766 5.31 -31.98 14.02
C GLY A 766 5.09 -31.20 15.32
N ALA A 767 3.85 -30.84 15.64
CA ALA A 767 3.56 -30.10 16.87
C ALA A 767 3.88 -30.94 18.12
N ALA A 768 4.44 -30.30 19.15
CA ALA A 768 4.78 -31.00 20.38
C ALA A 768 3.52 -31.37 21.18
N ARG A 769 3.09 -32.63 21.05
CA ARG A 769 2.18 -33.25 22.03
C ARG A 769 2.80 -33.14 23.42
N LEU A 770 2.05 -32.55 24.35
CA LEU A 770 2.49 -32.30 25.71
C LEU A 770 2.84 -33.59 26.46
N LYS A 771 4.14 -33.85 26.54
CA LYS A 771 4.78 -34.91 27.33
C LYS A 771 5.75 -34.33 28.36
N VAL A 772 5.39 -33.21 28.98
CA VAL A 772 6.24 -32.47 29.93
C VAL A 772 5.63 -32.54 31.32
N ALA A 773 6.32 -33.18 32.26
CA ALA A 773 5.77 -33.47 33.60
C ALA A 773 5.38 -32.21 34.40
N ALA A 774 6.09 -31.09 34.19
CA ALA A 774 5.71 -29.76 34.66
C ALA A 774 6.15 -28.72 33.63
N ALA A 775 5.40 -27.63 33.46
CA ALA A 775 5.74 -26.55 32.53
C ALA A 775 5.10 -25.21 32.93
N THR A 776 5.63 -24.11 32.41
CA THR A 776 5.01 -22.78 32.44
C THR A 776 4.22 -22.58 31.15
N ILE A 777 3.03 -21.98 31.25
CA ILE A 777 2.18 -21.62 30.09
C ILE A 777 2.33 -20.12 29.82
N GLU A 778 2.94 -19.74 28.70
CA GLU A 778 3.18 -18.35 28.27
C GLU A 778 2.24 -17.98 27.11
N PRO A 779 1.42 -16.91 27.18
CA PRO A 779 0.59 -16.48 26.06
C PRO A 779 1.42 -15.92 24.90
N PHE A 780 1.10 -16.32 23.66
CA PHE A 780 1.90 -16.03 22.46
C PHE A 780 2.24 -14.54 22.28
N GLY A 781 1.25 -13.64 22.42
CA GLY A 781 1.41 -12.18 22.27
C GLY A 781 1.93 -11.44 23.51
N LEU A 782 2.24 -12.15 24.60
CA LEU A 782 2.69 -11.58 25.88
C LEU A 782 4.02 -12.23 26.32
N PRO A 783 5.11 -12.06 25.55
CA PRO A 783 6.40 -12.66 25.87
C PRO A 783 6.93 -12.19 27.23
N GLY A 784 7.60 -13.09 27.95
CA GLY A 784 8.09 -12.83 29.30
C GLY A 784 7.01 -12.88 30.39
N THR A 785 5.78 -13.28 30.06
CA THR A 785 4.68 -13.51 31.02
C THR A 785 4.39 -15.00 31.19
N ALA A 786 3.55 -15.32 32.17
CA ALA A 786 3.09 -16.67 32.47
C ALA A 786 1.67 -16.64 33.01
N VAL A 787 0.87 -17.66 32.70
CA VAL A 787 -0.32 -17.98 33.46
C VAL A 787 0.11 -18.42 34.86
N SER A 788 -0.45 -17.77 35.88
CA SER A 788 -0.29 -18.19 37.28
C SER A 788 -1.28 -19.30 37.66
N ASN A 789 -1.00 -20.01 38.76
CA ASN A 789 -1.95 -20.91 39.41
C ASN A 789 -3.18 -20.17 39.98
N GLY A 790 -3.14 -18.83 40.06
CA GLY A 790 -4.31 -17.98 40.30
C GLY A 790 -5.07 -17.60 39.02
N LEU A 791 -4.69 -18.16 37.86
CA LEU A 791 -5.28 -17.96 36.52
C LEU A 791 -5.19 -16.54 35.95
N ALA A 792 -4.52 -15.63 36.65
CA ALA A 792 -4.08 -14.34 36.12
C ALA A 792 -2.79 -14.50 35.31
N VAL A 793 -2.62 -13.69 34.26
CA VAL A 793 -1.36 -13.55 33.52
C VAL A 793 -0.44 -12.59 34.30
N VAL A 794 0.78 -13.05 34.62
CA VAL A 794 1.76 -12.33 35.44
C VAL A 794 3.14 -12.33 34.78
N ARG A 795 4.03 -11.41 35.17
CA ARG A 795 5.43 -11.41 34.67
C ARG A 795 6.13 -12.68 35.14
N ALA A 796 6.73 -13.44 34.22
CA ALA A 796 7.24 -14.78 34.52
C ALA A 796 8.52 -14.72 35.37
N GLY A 797 8.41 -15.14 36.64
CA GLY A 797 9.51 -15.35 37.58
C GLY A 797 9.70 -16.83 37.94
N ASN A 798 10.77 -17.14 38.68
CA ASN A 798 11.10 -18.52 39.08
C ASN A 798 10.29 -18.95 40.33
N SER A 799 8.96 -18.91 40.26
CA SER A 799 8.07 -19.31 41.36
C SER A 799 7.25 -20.56 41.03
N SER A 800 7.01 -21.42 42.02
CA SER A 800 6.12 -22.59 41.87
C SER A 800 4.67 -22.21 41.51
N SER A 801 4.27 -20.96 41.77
CA SER A 801 2.97 -20.39 41.44
C SER A 801 2.72 -20.12 39.94
N THR A 802 3.68 -20.37 39.04
CA THR A 802 3.48 -20.33 37.57
C THR A 802 3.71 -21.68 36.88
N LEU A 803 3.95 -22.75 37.64
CA LEU A 803 4.13 -24.10 37.11
C LEU A 803 2.79 -24.85 37.09
N PHE A 804 2.56 -25.59 36.02
CA PHE A 804 1.48 -26.57 35.91
C PHE A 804 2.05 -27.95 35.61
N ASN A 805 1.56 -29.00 36.29
CA ASN A 805 1.86 -30.37 35.89
C ASN A 805 0.91 -30.73 34.74
N VAL A 806 1.48 -31.07 33.58
CA VAL A 806 0.66 -31.38 32.39
C VAL A 806 0.45 -32.89 32.33
N VAL A 807 -0.74 -33.32 32.77
CA VAL A 807 -1.11 -34.73 32.87
C VAL A 807 -2.05 -35.13 31.73
N PRO A 808 -2.15 -36.43 31.37
CA PRO A 808 -3.21 -36.92 30.51
C PRO A 808 -4.60 -36.47 31.02
N GLY A 809 -5.50 -36.12 30.12
CA GLY A 809 -6.79 -35.55 30.48
C GLY A 809 -7.59 -36.48 31.38
N LEU A 810 -8.20 -35.91 32.43
CA LEU A 810 -8.98 -36.67 33.40
C LEU A 810 -10.21 -37.35 32.77
N ASP A 811 -10.67 -36.88 31.61
CA ASP A 811 -11.77 -37.48 30.83
C ASP A 811 -11.38 -38.77 30.08
N GLY A 812 -10.11 -39.19 30.16
CA GLY A 812 -9.61 -40.45 29.58
C GLY A 812 -9.55 -40.47 28.05
N LYS A 813 -9.81 -39.36 27.35
CA LYS A 813 -9.80 -39.33 25.88
C LYS A 813 -8.35 -39.37 25.33
N PRO A 814 -8.08 -40.13 24.25
CA PRO A 814 -6.74 -40.16 23.65
C PRO A 814 -6.27 -38.77 23.19
N GLY A 815 -5.23 -38.24 23.85
CA GLY A 815 -4.61 -36.95 23.50
C GLY A 815 -5.16 -35.72 24.23
N SER A 816 -6.19 -35.86 25.08
CA SER A 816 -6.59 -34.78 25.99
C SER A 816 -5.54 -34.58 27.09
N VAL A 817 -5.52 -33.37 27.67
CA VAL A 817 -4.64 -32.99 28.79
C VAL A 817 -5.40 -32.23 29.85
N SER A 818 -4.93 -32.33 31.09
CA SER A 818 -5.38 -31.50 32.21
C SER A 818 -4.19 -30.77 32.81
N LEU A 819 -4.39 -29.49 33.16
CA LEU A 819 -3.36 -28.62 33.74
C LEU A 819 -3.53 -28.58 35.27
N GLU A 820 -2.77 -29.40 35.98
CA GLU A 820 -2.74 -29.42 37.45
C GLU A 820 -1.88 -28.25 37.98
N LEU A 821 -2.29 -27.62 39.07
CA LEU A 821 -1.54 -26.51 39.69
C LEU A 821 -0.30 -27.06 40.42
N GLY A 822 0.90 -26.66 39.98
CA GLY A 822 2.16 -27.09 40.61
C GLY A 822 2.30 -26.66 42.07
N SER A 823 1.66 -25.56 42.48
CA SER A 823 1.58 -25.15 43.91
C SER A 823 0.51 -25.89 44.73
N LYS A 824 -0.40 -26.63 44.09
CA LYS A 824 -1.51 -27.33 44.77
C LYS A 824 -1.98 -28.57 43.99
N PRO A 825 -1.26 -29.70 44.08
CA PRO A 825 -1.66 -30.96 43.45
C PRO A 825 -3.07 -31.41 43.83
N GLY A 826 -3.75 -32.10 42.92
CA GLY A 826 -5.18 -32.43 42.99
C GLY A 826 -6.14 -31.29 42.61
N CYS A 827 -5.62 -30.10 42.28
CA CYS A 827 -6.37 -28.97 41.73
C CYS A 827 -5.95 -28.66 40.29
N PHE A 828 -6.92 -28.34 39.45
CA PHE A 828 -6.77 -28.22 38.00
C PHE A 828 -7.38 -26.91 37.49
N LEU A 829 -6.95 -26.48 36.30
CA LEU A 829 -7.66 -25.49 35.50
C LEU A 829 -8.96 -26.11 34.95
N VAL A 830 -10.10 -25.47 35.16
CA VAL A 830 -11.43 -25.96 34.81
C VAL A 830 -12.23 -24.90 34.05
N ALA A 831 -12.85 -25.30 32.94
CA ALA A 831 -13.85 -24.49 32.26
C ALA A 831 -15.20 -24.56 32.99
N GLY A 832 -15.66 -23.43 33.51
CA GLY A 832 -16.96 -23.29 34.16
C GLY A 832 -18.07 -22.89 33.21
N ALA A 833 -19.32 -22.99 33.67
CA ALA A 833 -20.48 -22.49 32.95
C ALA A 833 -20.36 -20.99 32.64
N GLY A 834 -20.73 -20.59 31.41
CA GLY A 834 -20.67 -19.19 30.98
C GLY A 834 -19.25 -18.67 30.75
N ALA A 835 -18.42 -19.42 30.01
CA ALA A 835 -17.08 -19.03 29.52
C ALA A 835 -15.98 -18.78 30.58
N LYS A 836 -16.29 -18.86 31.88
CA LYS A 836 -15.33 -18.54 32.96
C LYS A 836 -14.35 -19.69 33.23
N VAL A 837 -13.05 -19.41 33.19
CA VAL A 837 -12.02 -20.35 33.64
C VAL A 837 -11.79 -20.18 35.14
N HIS A 838 -11.69 -21.28 35.89
CA HIS A 838 -11.51 -21.27 37.35
C HIS A 838 -10.68 -22.47 37.82
N VAL A 839 -10.27 -22.47 39.10
CA VAL A 839 -9.56 -23.59 39.72
C VAL A 839 -10.57 -24.53 40.38
N GLY A 840 -10.58 -25.79 39.99
CA GLY A 840 -11.38 -26.84 40.62
C GLY A 840 -10.50 -27.97 41.17
N CYS A 841 -10.88 -28.56 42.31
CA CYS A 841 -10.08 -29.58 43.00
C CYS A 841 -10.87 -30.87 43.20
N ARG A 842 -10.21 -32.03 43.03
CA ARG A 842 -10.80 -33.33 43.40
C ARG A 842 -10.99 -33.39 44.93
N THR A 843 -12.22 -33.59 45.38
CA THR A 843 -12.54 -33.75 46.81
C THR A 843 -12.14 -35.15 47.32
N ARG A 844 -11.53 -35.23 48.51
CA ARG A 844 -11.31 -36.51 49.23
C ARG A 844 -12.62 -36.99 49.86
N GLY A 845 -13.50 -37.52 49.02
CA GLY A 845 -14.81 -38.04 49.38
C GLY A 845 -15.63 -38.21 48.11
N GLY A 846 -16.23 -39.39 47.91
CA GLY A 846 -16.84 -39.77 46.64
C GLY A 846 -18.04 -38.90 46.28
N ALA A 847 -17.86 -37.97 45.35
CA ALA A 847 -18.97 -37.34 44.65
C ALA A 847 -19.69 -38.39 43.77
N ALA A 848 -20.98 -38.17 43.49
CA ALA A 848 -21.72 -39.04 42.57
C ALA A 848 -21.03 -39.10 41.19
N ALA A 849 -21.00 -40.29 40.57
CA ALA A 849 -20.19 -40.53 39.37
C ALA A 849 -20.45 -39.54 38.22
N ALA A 850 -21.69 -39.07 38.05
CA ALA A 850 -22.02 -38.04 37.05
C ALA A 850 -21.39 -36.67 37.34
N ALA A 851 -21.27 -36.28 38.62
CA ALA A 851 -20.60 -35.04 39.02
C ALA A 851 -19.07 -35.17 38.91
N ALA A 852 -18.51 -36.36 39.16
CA ALA A 852 -17.10 -36.65 38.91
C ALA A 852 -16.80 -36.57 37.39
N ALA A 853 -17.55 -37.26 36.54
CA ALA A 853 -17.39 -37.21 35.09
C ALA A 853 -17.55 -35.78 34.52
N GLY A 854 -18.51 -35.00 35.04
CA GLY A 854 -18.68 -33.60 34.67
C GLY A 854 -17.46 -32.72 35.02
N PHE A 855 -16.88 -32.91 36.21
CA PHE A 855 -15.62 -32.26 36.58
C PHE A 855 -14.46 -32.71 35.69
N GLU A 856 -14.33 -34.00 35.41
CA GLU A 856 -13.23 -34.57 34.65
C GLU A 856 -13.26 -34.12 33.18
N GLN A 857 -14.45 -34.02 32.58
CA GLN A 857 -14.64 -33.39 31.27
C GLN A 857 -14.32 -31.88 31.30
N ALA A 858 -14.81 -31.13 32.29
CA ALA A 858 -14.57 -29.69 32.40
C ALA A 858 -13.10 -29.32 32.68
N ALA A 859 -12.33 -30.24 33.29
CA ALA A 859 -10.89 -30.11 33.56
C ALA A 859 -9.99 -30.63 32.43
N SER A 860 -10.55 -31.18 31.36
CA SER A 860 -9.81 -31.80 30.24
C SER A 860 -9.91 -30.97 28.97
N PHE A 861 -8.78 -30.79 28.28
CA PHE A 861 -8.66 -29.98 27.07
C PHE A 861 -8.09 -30.83 25.94
N ALA A 862 -8.64 -30.71 24.74
CA ALA A 862 -8.01 -31.24 23.54
C ALA A 862 -6.85 -30.33 23.12
N GLN A 863 -5.75 -30.94 22.68
CA GLN A 863 -4.63 -30.22 22.07
C GLN A 863 -4.91 -30.06 20.58
N ALA A 864 -5.08 -28.82 20.13
CA ALA A 864 -5.14 -28.47 18.72
C ALA A 864 -3.80 -27.91 18.24
N GLU A 865 -3.56 -28.00 16.92
CA GLU A 865 -2.52 -27.23 16.24
C GLU A 865 -2.64 -25.73 16.61
N PRO A 866 -1.51 -25.04 16.85
CA PRO A 866 -1.53 -23.64 17.26
C PRO A 866 -2.11 -22.73 16.16
N LEU A 867 -3.06 -21.87 16.54
CA LEU A 867 -3.80 -21.02 15.59
C LEU A 867 -2.96 -19.85 15.04
N ARG A 868 -1.89 -19.46 15.72
CA ARG A 868 -0.84 -18.54 15.24
C ARG A 868 0.52 -19.21 15.43
N ARG A 869 1.48 -18.90 14.56
CA ARG A 869 2.89 -19.28 14.67
C ARG A 869 3.74 -18.02 14.55
N TYR A 870 4.92 -18.01 15.16
CA TYR A 870 5.88 -16.91 14.98
C TYR A 870 6.35 -16.90 13.54
N HIS A 871 6.32 -15.72 12.91
CA HIS A 871 6.93 -15.51 11.60
C HIS A 871 8.46 -15.72 11.65
N ALA A 872 9.09 -15.98 10.50
CA ALA A 872 10.54 -16.21 10.45
C ALA A 872 11.35 -14.98 10.89
N ILE A 873 10.80 -13.78 10.63
CA ILE A 873 11.35 -12.46 10.97
C ILE A 873 10.64 -11.90 12.22
N SER A 874 10.55 -12.69 13.29
CA SER A 874 9.93 -12.26 14.56
C SER A 874 10.96 -11.99 15.65
N PHE A 875 10.70 -10.97 16.47
CA PHE A 875 11.57 -10.54 17.56
C PHE A 875 10.78 -10.29 18.86
N PHE A 876 11.42 -10.47 20.03
CA PHE A 876 10.90 -10.01 21.31
C PHE A 876 11.59 -8.71 21.73
N ALA A 877 10.82 -7.64 21.92
CA ALA A 877 11.31 -6.35 22.39
C ALA A 877 10.94 -6.11 23.86
N SER A 878 11.86 -5.49 24.61
CA SER A 878 11.64 -5.08 25.99
C SER A 878 10.83 -3.79 26.06
N GLY A 879 9.74 -3.79 26.82
CA GLY A 879 8.96 -2.59 27.15
C GLY A 879 8.91 -2.32 28.65
N VAL A 880 8.40 -1.15 29.02
CA VAL A 880 8.34 -0.69 30.41
C VAL A 880 7.34 -1.54 31.21
N ARG A 881 6.10 -1.65 30.73
CA ARG A 881 5.03 -2.42 31.39
C ARG A 881 5.07 -3.90 30.98
N ARG A 882 4.96 -4.18 29.68
CA ARG A 882 5.07 -5.53 29.06
C ARG A 882 6.31 -5.64 28.18
N SER A 883 6.59 -6.84 27.67
CA SER A 883 7.39 -7.01 26.43
C SER A 883 6.46 -7.17 25.23
N PHE A 884 6.99 -6.90 24.04
CA PHE A 884 6.26 -6.97 22.77
C PHE A 884 6.79 -8.12 21.91
N LEU A 885 5.89 -8.81 21.20
CA LEU A 885 6.25 -9.58 20.02
C LEU A 885 6.20 -8.63 18.82
N LEU A 886 7.33 -8.47 18.13
CA LEU A 886 7.44 -7.71 16.88
C LEU A 886 7.41 -8.68 15.69
N GLU A 887 6.54 -8.43 14.71
CA GLU A 887 6.49 -9.14 13.42
C GLU A 887 6.35 -8.12 12.27
N PRO A 888 6.68 -8.45 10.99
CA PRO A 888 6.56 -7.49 9.90
C PRO A 888 5.11 -7.10 9.62
N LEU A 889 4.83 -5.82 9.37
CA LEU A 889 3.46 -5.26 9.30
C LEU A 889 2.53 -5.97 8.28
N PHE A 890 3.07 -6.50 7.18
CA PHE A 890 2.29 -7.24 6.19
C PHE A 890 1.80 -8.61 6.70
N THR A 891 2.39 -9.16 7.76
CA THR A 891 2.01 -10.45 8.38
C THR A 891 0.84 -10.36 9.36
N LEU A 892 0.41 -9.14 9.69
CA LEU A 892 -0.70 -8.85 10.59
C LEU A 892 -1.99 -8.65 9.78
N ARG A 893 -3.11 -9.18 10.30
CA ARG A 893 -4.45 -9.04 9.72
C ARG A 893 -5.36 -8.28 10.68
N ASP A 894 -5.91 -8.98 11.67
CA ASP A 894 -6.88 -8.41 12.61
C ASP A 894 -6.25 -8.14 13.99
N GLU A 895 -5.01 -8.59 14.21
CA GLU A 895 -4.23 -8.37 15.41
C GLU A 895 -4.08 -6.86 15.74
N PHE A 896 -4.13 -6.50 17.03
CA PHE A 896 -3.84 -5.12 17.46
C PHE A 896 -2.33 -4.88 17.61
N TYR A 897 -1.84 -3.74 17.13
CA TYR A 897 -0.41 -3.41 17.09
C TYR A 897 -0.08 -1.93 17.35
N THR A 898 1.21 -1.64 17.48
CA THR A 898 1.81 -0.31 17.27
C THR A 898 2.99 -0.42 16.31
N ILE A 899 3.22 0.64 15.53
CA ILE A 899 4.34 0.77 14.59
C ILE A 899 5.44 1.66 15.21
N TYR A 900 5.02 2.75 15.84
CA TYR A 900 5.89 3.67 16.56
C TYR A 900 5.96 3.32 18.05
N PHE A 901 7.15 3.46 18.62
CA PHE A 901 7.47 3.18 20.02
C PHE A 901 8.12 4.40 20.66
N ASN A 902 7.73 4.69 21.91
CA ASN A 902 8.38 5.69 22.73
C ASN A 902 9.66 5.09 23.33
N LEU A 903 10.84 5.56 22.87
CA LEU A 903 12.14 5.01 23.27
C LEU A 903 12.74 5.63 24.55
N ALA A 904 12.03 6.60 25.16
CA ALA A 904 12.50 7.39 26.30
C ALA A 904 11.56 7.30 27.52
N ALA A 905 10.89 6.15 27.68
CA ALA A 905 9.87 5.87 28.71
C ALA A 905 10.43 5.29 30.02
#